data_AF-A0A7F5R291-F1
#
_entry.id   AF-A0A7F5R291-F1
#
_cell.length_a   1.000
_cell.length_b   1.000
_cell.length_c   1.000
_cell.angle_alpha   90.00
_cell.angle_beta   90.00
_cell.angle_gamma   90.00
#
_symmetry.space_group_name_H-M   'P 1'
#
loop_
_entity.id
_entity.type
_entity.pdbx_description
1 polymer ?
#
loop_
_entity_poly.entity_id
_entity_poly.type
_entity_poly.pdbx_seq_one_letter_code
_entity_poly.pdbx_strand_id
1 'polypeptide(L)'
;MLKILIMLKGKQKSSVIFFRSKWACYSSYKKEILPRHIKKIYLPDPTKTKKLNNQMASDNGHDIQDQSMKTNEFNIQMLSRSIYKQIFKNNNKYLADRSVIDHCLNTLRAHGLLQNFNCNNLADVDFKLPPLKGKDLIEHFYLIGEEQAKPYKVLLDQLLISIPPMPRKWLMKPGWIRYYKDSKPECVPYPLENVFVFDVEVCVKAGKLPTLATAVSDKAWYAWVNEVLTENVEKPIKSTQLSLSDLIPMETDVWLSNHKKQARIIIGHNVSYDRARIKEQYYLKQTDMRFLDTMSLHISVSGLTSSQRAILKSEKLKLEDSEWKNYTSLNSLREVHKLYCGTSVEKETRDLFVSGSLYDIQKQFDKVITYCAKDVLATYNVFKVLYPMFLERFPHPVTFAGMIELSTAYLPVNDTWERYIADSEQTYEDLHIENNMLLAKRADEACQLFHMEQYKNDLWMWDQDWSVKELTLKKTRNLKVDRQVDRLKDNTFVSMDLKDAKDVEENEDEELTCLKTKFAYLEKKVELLPAVKSVLPGYPKWYRKLCTKPDLSATWTPGPQLISTSMQITPKLLCLTWEGYPLHFIKELGWGFLVPFSYEMNPVGKIPLEKLVNKCPLSLKNNKAKHISIDICQEVDRKISCNYYKSLKQNKICNTYSGSGIQCNMVLDDCCWFIKLPHKDGSSHRVGNPLAKDFLSKFYENVLSGDTEVAQKVVSISNQLSYWKNNKARIIEQMVVWLERKFLPPQLKNDEKKYGAIIPQIVVCGTLTRRAVEPTWMTASNVYLDRIGSELRSMVQAPKGYKIVGADVDSQELWIASILGDAHCAKLHGATPFGYMTISGNKADGTDMHSVTAKASGISRDQAKIINYARIYGAGQNFAEQLIKQFNPTMSKLDARSKAIKMFNLTKGKRVYRLKKEHLLELPDKLYGRWEAQELAKIHNRTLDEMFYKPKWVGGTESAMFNRLEEIANDPQPTTPFLNCRLSRALEPKLCVGDQFLPTRINWIVQSGAVDFLHLMLVCMRWLMNDKARFCLSFHDEVRYLVKENYQYKAALAMHVTNLLTRAFCSLKLGIDDLPQSVAFFSSVEVDSVLRKDSKQDCRTPSNPHGLQKGYGIPFGESLDIYEAIKKANGHSEWWKDMKSDVKGNKKETCTNGGSSG
;
A
#
# COMPACT_ATOMS: atom_id res chain seq x y z
N MET A 1 -33.88 -25.46 40.24
CA MET A 1 -33.37 -26.84 40.34
C MET A 1 -31.84 -26.75 40.41
N LEU A 2 -31.11 -26.90 41.52
CA LEU A 2 -31.12 -27.98 42.53
C LEU A 2 -31.47 -29.31 41.84
N LYS A 3 -30.58 -30.28 41.60
CA LYS A 3 -29.33 -30.69 42.26
C LYS A 3 -28.28 -31.09 41.20
N ILE A 4 -26.98 -30.78 41.32
CA ILE A 4 -26.03 -31.30 42.31
C ILE A 4 -25.80 -32.82 42.15
N LEU A 5 -24.52 -33.14 41.87
CA LEU A 5 -23.80 -34.37 42.26
C LEU A 5 -24.19 -35.64 41.46
N ILE A 6 -23.28 -36.43 40.87
CA ILE A 6 -22.10 -37.06 41.45
C ILE A 6 -21.42 -37.89 40.36
N MET A 7 -20.07 -37.94 40.40
CA MET A 7 -19.18 -39.09 40.22
C MET A 7 -19.58 -40.22 39.24
N LEU A 8 -18.74 -40.52 38.26
CA LEU A 8 -17.66 -41.51 38.40
C LEU A 8 -18.13 -42.87 38.96
N LYS A 9 -17.98 -43.88 38.08
CA LYS A 9 -17.67 -45.30 38.37
C LYS A 9 -18.80 -46.10 39.06
N GLY A 10 -19.10 -47.34 38.71
CA GLY A 10 -18.48 -48.32 37.81
C GLY A 10 -19.13 -49.68 38.06
N LYS A 11 -18.93 -50.61 37.13
CA LYS A 11 -19.10 -52.06 37.27
C LYS A 11 -17.89 -52.64 36.53
N GLN A 12 -17.07 -53.55 37.04
CA GLN A 12 -17.33 -54.64 37.97
C GLN A 12 -16.02 -55.22 38.55
N LYS A 13 -16.12 -55.69 39.80
CA LYS A 13 -15.46 -56.87 40.43
C LYS A 13 -14.05 -56.74 41.05
N SER A 14 -14.07 -56.28 42.30
CA SER A 14 -13.82 -57.00 43.58
C SER A 14 -12.74 -58.08 43.71
N SER A 15 -11.78 -57.87 44.64
CA SER A 15 -11.52 -58.60 45.92
C SER A 15 -10.21 -58.06 46.55
N VAL A 16 -10.19 -57.25 47.64
CA VAL A 16 -10.37 -57.51 49.10
C VAL A 16 -9.24 -58.41 49.64
N ILE A 17 -8.33 -57.96 50.54
CA ILE A 17 -8.37 -57.97 52.04
C ILE A 17 -7.11 -57.21 52.57
N PHE A 18 -7.24 -56.06 53.28
CA PHE A 18 -7.07 -55.80 54.76
C PHE A 18 -5.61 -55.88 55.32
N PHE A 19 -5.08 -55.04 56.24
CA PHE A 19 -5.52 -53.86 57.01
C PHE A 19 -4.31 -53.27 57.81
N ARG A 20 -4.36 -51.94 58.14
CA ARG A 20 -3.83 -51.22 59.36
C ARG A 20 -2.37 -51.44 59.84
N SER A 21 -1.58 -50.49 60.35
CA SER A 21 -1.76 -49.11 60.84
C SER A 21 -0.42 -48.50 61.30
N LYS A 22 -0.30 -47.16 61.21
CA LYS A 22 0.31 -46.22 62.20
C LYS A 22 1.82 -46.35 62.58
N TRP A 23 2.67 -45.37 62.22
CA TRP A 23 3.09 -44.19 63.04
C TRP A 23 4.32 -43.43 62.47
N ALA A 24 4.33 -42.12 62.77
CA ALA A 24 5.47 -41.22 62.99
C ALA A 24 6.33 -40.66 61.82
N CYS A 25 5.99 -39.42 61.45
CA CYS A 25 6.81 -38.20 61.63
C CYS A 25 8.10 -37.90 60.81
N TYR A 26 8.13 -36.64 60.36
CA TYR A 26 9.26 -35.74 60.01
C TYR A 26 9.83 -35.68 58.57
N SER A 27 9.53 -34.51 57.96
CA SER A 27 10.49 -33.55 57.38
C SER A 27 10.90 -33.62 55.88
N SER A 28 10.58 -32.52 55.21
CA SER A 28 11.37 -31.80 54.19
C SER A 28 11.52 -32.34 52.75
N TYR A 29 10.64 -31.79 51.88
CA TYR A 29 10.99 -30.95 50.71
C TYR A 29 12.18 -31.32 49.77
N LYS A 30 11.76 -31.79 48.58
CA LYS A 30 11.93 -31.22 47.21
C LYS A 30 13.17 -31.49 46.32
N LYS A 31 12.78 -31.96 45.11
CA LYS A 31 13.23 -31.69 43.73
C LYS A 31 14.31 -32.60 43.12
N GLU A 32 13.86 -33.45 42.18
CA GLU A 32 14.71 -33.99 41.12
C GLU A 32 14.33 -33.41 39.76
N ILE A 33 15.39 -33.08 39.02
CA ILE A 33 15.47 -32.47 37.70
C ILE A 33 16.23 -33.46 36.80
N LEU A 34 15.78 -33.49 35.54
CA LEU A 34 16.28 -34.12 34.30
C LEU A 34 17.75 -34.61 34.19
N PRO A 35 18.01 -35.66 33.37
CA PRO A 35 19.31 -36.32 33.23
C PRO A 35 20.30 -35.57 32.32
N ARG A 36 21.58 -35.55 32.73
CA ARG A 36 22.75 -35.05 31.98
C ARG A 36 23.53 -36.21 31.36
N HIS A 37 23.85 -36.12 30.06
CA HIS A 37 24.89 -36.93 29.43
C HIS A 37 26.27 -36.25 29.56
N ILE A 38 27.27 -37.02 29.96
CA ILE A 38 28.67 -36.60 30.18
C ILE A 38 29.51 -37.01 28.96
N LYS A 39 30.22 -36.06 28.34
CA LYS A 39 31.32 -36.34 27.40
C LYS A 39 32.65 -36.31 28.16
N LYS A 40 33.46 -37.38 28.04
CA LYS A 40 34.82 -37.46 28.60
C LYS A 40 35.79 -36.59 27.79
N ILE A 41 36.60 -35.81 28.49
CA ILE A 41 37.72 -35.02 27.95
C ILE A 41 38.99 -35.82 28.22
N TYR A 42 39.83 -36.04 27.21
CA TYR A 42 41.20 -36.55 27.37
C TYR A 42 42.18 -35.38 27.45
N LEU A 43 43.09 -35.42 28.43
CA LEU A 43 44.22 -34.50 28.57
C LEU A 43 45.41 -35.00 27.70
N PRO A 44 46.19 -34.10 27.06
CA PRO A 44 47.38 -34.48 26.33
C PRO A 44 48.57 -34.76 27.25
N ASP A 45 49.33 -35.80 26.91
CA ASP A 45 50.50 -36.33 27.62
C ASP A 45 51.75 -35.42 27.43
N PRO A 46 52.40 -34.93 28.50
CA PRO A 46 53.50 -33.97 28.42
C PRO A 46 54.87 -34.59 28.07
N THR A 47 54.97 -35.86 27.66
CA THR A 47 56.27 -36.57 27.58
C THR A 47 56.81 -36.87 26.17
N LYS A 48 56.27 -36.27 25.10
CA LYS A 48 56.81 -36.51 23.73
C LYS A 48 57.35 -35.23 23.07
N THR A 49 58.63 -34.99 23.27
CA THR A 49 59.48 -34.14 22.43
C THR A 49 59.95 -34.94 21.20
N LYS A 50 59.71 -34.43 19.98
CA LYS A 50 60.40 -34.91 18.78
C LYS A 50 60.98 -33.74 17.98
N LYS A 51 62.27 -33.90 17.72
CA LYS A 51 63.26 -32.95 17.18
C LYS A 51 62.93 -32.48 15.76
N LEU A 52 63.19 -31.20 15.51
CA LEU A 52 63.39 -30.66 14.15
C LEU A 52 64.75 -31.14 13.61
N ASN A 53 64.75 -31.62 12.37
CA ASN A 53 65.94 -31.67 11.52
C ASN A 53 65.61 -30.99 10.18
N ASN A 54 66.40 -29.97 9.85
CA ASN A 54 66.46 -29.32 8.54
C ASN A 54 67.29 -30.18 7.58
N GLN A 55 66.83 -30.37 6.33
CA GLN A 55 67.44 -29.84 5.10
C GLN A 55 66.97 -30.58 3.83
N MET A 56 66.45 -29.75 2.91
CA MET A 56 66.49 -29.81 1.44
C MET A 56 65.95 -31.03 0.68
N ALA A 57 64.77 -30.82 0.07
CA ALA A 57 64.43 -31.39 -1.23
C ALA A 57 63.68 -30.33 -2.06
N SER A 58 64.12 -30.17 -3.31
CA SER A 58 63.73 -29.20 -4.32
C SER A 58 62.37 -29.47 -4.97
N ASP A 59 61.71 -28.39 -5.39
CA ASP A 59 60.73 -28.25 -6.49
C ASP A 59 59.89 -29.47 -6.91
N ASN A 60 58.58 -29.39 -6.64
CA ASN A 60 57.57 -29.14 -7.68
C ASN A 60 56.17 -28.99 -7.06
N GLY A 61 55.44 -27.97 -7.53
CA GLY A 61 54.24 -27.45 -6.91
C GLY A 61 53.02 -28.38 -6.91
N HIS A 62 52.34 -28.39 -5.76
CA HIS A 62 50.89 -28.47 -5.67
C HIS A 62 50.46 -27.63 -4.46
N ASP A 63 49.93 -26.43 -4.72
CA ASP A 63 49.22 -25.63 -3.73
C ASP A 63 47.97 -26.39 -3.26
N ILE A 64 48.06 -27.03 -2.10
CA ILE A 64 46.90 -27.45 -1.33
C ILE A 64 46.31 -26.17 -0.71
N GLN A 65 45.35 -25.55 -1.41
CA GLN A 65 44.68 -24.34 -0.95
C GLN A 65 43.82 -24.60 0.29
N ASP A 66 44.12 -23.84 1.33
CA ASP A 66 43.38 -23.74 2.59
C ASP A 66 41.94 -23.24 2.35
N GLN A 67 40.94 -24.11 2.55
CA GLN A 67 39.49 -23.87 2.35
C GLN A 67 38.84 -23.13 3.54
N SER A 68 39.45 -22.06 4.06
CA SER A 68 38.84 -21.25 5.13
C SER A 68 37.89 -20.19 4.57
N MET A 69 36.62 -20.16 5.00
CA MET A 69 35.63 -19.13 4.67
C MET A 69 36.16 -17.71 4.97
N LYS A 70 35.93 -16.75 4.06
CA LYS A 70 36.41 -15.37 4.20
C LYS A 70 35.51 -14.59 5.16
N THR A 71 36.04 -14.14 6.30
CA THR A 71 35.34 -13.25 7.24
C THR A 71 36.03 -11.89 7.34
N ASN A 72 35.28 -10.87 7.76
CA ASN A 72 35.84 -9.55 8.08
C ASN A 72 36.26 -9.43 9.56
N GLU A 73 36.75 -8.26 9.94
CA GLU A 73 37.23 -7.93 11.30
C GLU A 73 36.14 -8.01 12.38
N PHE A 74 34.87 -8.00 11.98
CA PHE A 74 33.70 -8.16 12.85
C PHE A 74 33.11 -9.58 12.82
N ASN A 75 33.84 -10.55 12.25
CA ASN A 75 33.44 -11.96 12.08
C ASN A 75 32.17 -12.16 11.22
N ILE A 76 31.95 -11.30 10.23
CA ILE A 76 30.88 -11.42 9.24
C ILE A 76 31.41 -12.13 8.01
N GLN A 77 30.69 -13.13 7.52
CA GLN A 77 31.02 -13.85 6.28
C GLN A 77 30.90 -12.92 5.06
N MET A 78 32.01 -12.77 4.35
CA MET A 78 32.12 -11.96 3.14
C MET A 78 31.95 -12.83 1.89
N LEU A 79 31.91 -12.21 0.70
CA LEU A 79 31.84 -12.94 -0.57
C LEU A 79 32.98 -13.97 -0.72
N SER A 80 32.68 -15.08 -1.41
CA SER A 80 33.66 -16.10 -1.77
C SER A 80 34.83 -15.51 -2.55
N ARG A 81 36.03 -16.09 -2.39
CA ARG A 81 37.26 -15.57 -3.04
C ARG A 81 37.14 -15.50 -4.56
N SER A 82 36.40 -16.43 -5.17
CA SER A 82 36.17 -16.47 -6.62
C SER A 82 35.33 -15.28 -7.10
N ILE A 83 34.19 -15.03 -6.46
CA ILE A 83 33.29 -13.91 -6.83
C ILE A 83 33.94 -12.57 -6.50
N TYR A 84 34.61 -12.47 -5.35
CA TYR A 84 35.32 -11.26 -4.93
C TYR A 84 36.34 -10.81 -5.98
N LYS A 85 37.18 -11.73 -6.48
CA LYS A 85 38.17 -11.46 -7.53
C LYS A 85 37.54 -11.03 -8.87
N GLN A 86 36.31 -11.48 -9.16
CA GLN A 86 35.61 -11.12 -10.39
C GLN A 86 35.00 -9.70 -10.33
N ILE A 87 34.59 -9.23 -9.15
CA ILE A 87 33.92 -7.94 -8.96
C ILE A 87 34.93 -6.83 -8.59
N PHE A 88 35.81 -7.08 -7.62
CA PHE A 88 36.71 -6.07 -7.03
C PHE A 88 38.15 -6.19 -7.58
N LYS A 89 38.31 -6.13 -8.90
CA LYS A 89 39.56 -6.47 -9.61
C LYS A 89 40.77 -5.58 -9.30
N ASN A 90 40.58 -4.30 -8.92
CA ASN A 90 41.64 -3.28 -8.92
C ASN A 90 41.68 -2.36 -7.69
N ASN A 91 40.99 -2.68 -6.60
CA ASN A 91 40.94 -1.75 -5.46
C ASN A 91 42.05 -2.03 -4.45
N ASN A 92 42.84 -0.99 -4.16
CA ASN A 92 43.68 -0.94 -2.97
C ASN A 92 42.76 -1.19 -1.77
N LYS A 93 42.92 -2.32 -1.09
CA LYS A 93 42.18 -2.61 0.14
C LYS A 93 42.27 -1.40 1.05
N TYR A 94 41.15 -0.73 1.31
CA TYR A 94 41.11 0.28 2.36
C TYR A 94 41.48 -0.39 3.69
N LEU A 95 42.68 -0.11 4.17
CA LEU A 95 43.13 -0.52 5.50
C LEU A 95 42.55 0.49 6.48
N ALA A 96 41.41 0.16 7.07
CA ALA A 96 40.83 0.98 8.13
C ALA A 96 41.83 1.10 9.30
N ASP A 97 41.90 2.29 9.90
CA ASP A 97 42.77 2.53 11.05
C ASP A 97 42.36 1.61 12.21
N ARG A 98 43.34 0.91 12.81
CA ARG A 98 43.10 -0.05 13.89
C ARG A 98 42.39 0.62 15.08
N SER A 99 42.67 1.88 15.34
CA SER A 99 42.03 2.66 16.40
C SER A 99 40.50 2.74 16.24
N VAL A 100 40.02 2.89 15.00
CA VAL A 100 38.59 2.98 14.67
C VAL A 100 37.92 1.62 14.78
N ILE A 101 38.60 0.56 14.32
CA ILE A 101 38.09 -0.82 14.43
C ILE A 101 37.94 -1.21 15.90
N ASP A 102 38.93 -0.93 16.74
CA ASP A 102 38.87 -1.21 18.18
C ASP A 102 37.74 -0.43 18.87
N HIS A 103 37.51 0.83 18.47
CA HIS A 103 36.38 1.61 18.95
C HIS A 103 35.03 1.00 18.55
N CYS A 104 34.88 0.55 17.29
CA CYS A 104 33.69 -0.16 16.81
C CYS A 104 33.46 -1.46 17.59
N LEU A 105 34.50 -2.28 17.79
CA LEU A 105 34.42 -3.52 18.56
C LEU A 105 33.99 -3.26 20.01
N ASN A 106 34.55 -2.24 20.66
CA ASN A 106 34.15 -1.85 22.02
C ASN A 106 32.69 -1.39 22.08
N THR A 107 32.23 -0.66 21.07
CA THR A 107 30.83 -0.23 20.94
C THR A 107 29.90 -1.43 20.77
N LEU A 108 30.26 -2.39 19.91
CA LEU A 108 29.49 -3.62 19.71
C LEU A 108 29.42 -4.48 20.98
N ARG A 109 30.52 -4.56 21.75
CA ARG A 109 30.54 -5.22 23.08
C ARG A 109 29.63 -4.51 24.08
N ALA A 110 29.66 -3.17 24.12
CA ALA A 110 28.79 -2.38 25.01
C ALA A 110 27.30 -2.59 24.73
N HIS A 111 26.93 -2.86 23.47
CA HIS A 111 25.56 -3.19 23.07
C HIS A 111 25.23 -4.71 23.15
N GLY A 112 26.17 -5.55 23.58
CA GLY A 112 25.95 -6.99 23.78
C GLY A 112 25.84 -7.84 22.50
N LEU A 113 26.32 -7.34 21.36
CA LEU A 113 26.12 -7.99 20.05
C LEU A 113 27.17 -9.06 19.71
N LEU A 114 28.32 -9.07 20.39
CA LEU A 114 29.44 -9.98 20.13
C LEU A 114 29.45 -11.25 21.00
N GLN A 115 28.34 -11.60 21.66
CA GLN A 115 28.32 -12.67 22.69
C GLN A 115 28.10 -14.10 22.16
N ASN A 116 27.60 -14.28 20.92
CA ASN A 116 27.32 -15.60 20.34
C ASN A 116 28.10 -15.80 19.03
N PHE A 117 29.23 -16.52 19.07
CA PHE A 117 30.08 -16.81 17.91
C PHE A 117 29.63 -18.02 17.07
N ASN A 118 28.47 -18.60 17.35
CA ASN A 118 27.92 -19.69 16.54
C ASN A 118 27.21 -19.09 15.31
N CYS A 119 27.98 -18.59 14.36
CA CYS A 119 27.45 -18.16 13.07
C CYS A 119 27.00 -19.40 12.28
N ASN A 120 25.74 -19.43 11.85
CA ASN A 120 25.27 -20.31 10.79
C ASN A 120 25.93 -19.86 9.48
N ASN A 121 27.20 -20.23 9.27
CA ASN A 121 27.93 -19.87 8.07
C ASN A 121 27.24 -20.49 6.85
N LEU A 122 26.95 -19.66 5.85
CA LEU A 122 26.38 -20.10 4.58
C LEU A 122 27.47 -20.83 3.79
N ALA A 123 27.09 -21.79 2.93
CA ALA A 123 28.04 -22.43 2.04
C ALA A 123 28.66 -21.40 1.07
N ASP A 124 29.91 -21.59 0.63
CA ASP A 124 30.49 -20.67 -0.35
C ASP A 124 29.79 -20.83 -1.71
N VAL A 125 29.48 -19.71 -2.35
CA VAL A 125 28.90 -19.67 -3.71
C VAL A 125 30.01 -19.45 -4.73
N ASP A 126 30.14 -20.33 -5.72
CA ASP A 126 31.11 -20.19 -6.80
C ASP A 126 30.48 -20.41 -8.17
N PHE A 127 30.54 -19.39 -9.03
CA PHE A 127 30.18 -19.45 -10.45
C PHE A 127 30.85 -18.31 -11.23
N LYS A 128 30.82 -18.41 -12.57
CA LYS A 128 31.41 -17.40 -13.46
C LYS A 128 30.39 -16.29 -13.74
N LEU A 129 30.73 -15.06 -13.36
CA LEU A 129 29.96 -13.86 -13.67
C LEU A 129 30.14 -13.43 -15.14
N PRO A 130 29.16 -12.74 -15.73
CA PRO A 130 29.32 -12.13 -17.04
C PRO A 130 30.46 -11.09 -17.01
N PRO A 131 31.25 -10.98 -18.09
CA PRO A 131 32.36 -10.03 -18.14
C PRO A 131 31.84 -8.59 -18.09
N LEU A 132 32.31 -7.83 -17.10
CA LEU A 132 32.02 -6.40 -16.97
C LEU A 132 32.50 -5.64 -18.22
N LYS A 133 31.70 -4.66 -18.67
CA LYS A 133 32.07 -3.77 -19.80
C LYS A 133 33.09 -2.70 -19.42
N GLY A 134 33.07 -2.24 -18.16
CA GLY A 134 33.99 -1.23 -17.62
C GLY A 134 35.20 -1.84 -16.94
N LYS A 135 36.16 -0.98 -16.54
CA LYS A 135 37.35 -1.39 -15.78
C LYS A 135 36.99 -1.77 -14.35
N ASP A 136 36.05 -1.03 -13.77
CA ASP A 136 35.46 -1.27 -12.46
C ASP A 136 33.93 -1.36 -12.56
N LEU A 137 33.29 -1.62 -11.42
CA LEU A 137 31.84 -1.74 -11.35
C LEU A 137 31.14 -0.38 -11.53
N ILE A 138 31.75 0.73 -11.11
CA ILE A 138 31.16 2.06 -11.24
C ILE A 138 31.07 2.47 -12.71
N GLU A 139 32.18 2.36 -13.44
CA GLU A 139 32.27 2.61 -14.88
C GLU A 139 31.38 1.63 -15.65
N HIS A 140 31.30 0.37 -15.22
CA HIS A 140 30.39 -0.59 -15.84
C HIS A 140 28.93 -0.11 -15.82
N PHE A 141 28.41 0.31 -14.66
CA PHE A 141 27.03 0.83 -14.55
C PHE A 141 26.81 2.11 -15.34
N TYR A 142 27.82 2.99 -15.38
CA TYR A 142 27.77 4.19 -16.22
C TYR A 142 27.64 3.84 -17.71
N LEU A 143 28.49 2.93 -18.21
CA LEU A 143 28.51 2.51 -19.62
C LEU A 143 27.22 1.82 -20.05
N ILE A 144 26.69 0.89 -19.25
CA ILE A 144 25.43 0.21 -19.60
C ILE A 144 24.23 1.17 -19.53
N GLY A 145 24.25 2.11 -18.59
CA GLY A 145 23.22 3.14 -18.48
C GLY A 145 23.24 4.07 -19.69
N GLU A 146 24.43 4.51 -20.11
CA GLU A 146 24.59 5.38 -21.27
C GLU A 146 24.24 4.67 -22.59
N GLU A 147 24.63 3.40 -22.76
CA GLU A 147 24.26 2.61 -23.94
C GLU A 147 22.74 2.47 -24.10
N GLN A 148 22.01 2.28 -23.00
CA GLN A 148 20.55 2.16 -23.01
C GLN A 148 19.86 3.53 -23.16
N ALA A 149 20.44 4.61 -22.63
CA ALA A 149 19.87 5.96 -22.67
C ALA A 149 20.14 6.71 -23.98
N LYS A 150 21.35 6.56 -24.55
CA LYS A 150 21.87 7.36 -25.66
C LYS A 150 20.97 7.37 -26.91
N PRO A 151 20.42 6.24 -27.40
CA PRO A 151 19.54 6.26 -28.57
C PRO A 151 18.34 7.18 -28.40
N TYR A 152 17.79 7.26 -27.19
CA TYR A 152 16.64 8.08 -26.87
C TYR A 152 17.03 9.54 -26.59
N LYS A 153 18.15 9.78 -25.91
CA LYS A 153 18.67 11.15 -25.68
C LYS A 153 18.91 11.89 -27.00
N VAL A 154 19.55 11.24 -27.98
CA VAL A 154 19.80 11.83 -29.30
C VAL A 154 18.50 12.26 -29.99
N LEU A 155 17.44 11.47 -29.88
CA LEU A 155 16.12 11.80 -30.44
C LEU A 155 15.45 12.97 -29.71
N LEU A 156 15.59 13.04 -28.38
CA LEU A 156 15.08 14.15 -27.58
C LEU A 156 15.82 15.45 -27.91
N ASP A 157 17.14 15.40 -28.05
CA ASP A 157 17.97 16.55 -28.41
C ASP A 157 17.62 17.09 -29.81
N GLN A 158 17.28 16.21 -30.76
CA GLN A 158 16.78 16.61 -32.08
C GLN A 158 15.48 17.42 -31.99
N LEU A 159 14.54 16.99 -31.13
CA LEU A 159 13.27 17.69 -30.95
C LEU A 159 13.43 19.05 -30.26
N LEU A 160 14.44 19.23 -29.41
CA LEU A 160 14.69 20.51 -28.71
C LEU A 160 15.06 21.67 -29.65
N ILE A 161 15.53 21.37 -30.87
CA ILE A 161 15.98 22.36 -31.85
C ILE A 161 14.79 23.23 -32.28
N SER A 162 13.78 22.62 -32.91
CA SER A 162 12.58 23.31 -33.38
C SER A 162 11.47 22.34 -33.76
N ILE A 163 10.23 22.81 -33.66
CA ILE A 163 9.04 22.14 -34.18
C ILE A 163 8.41 22.98 -35.31
N PRO A 164 7.70 22.37 -36.27
CA PRO A 164 6.99 23.09 -37.33
C PRO A 164 5.82 23.91 -36.77
N PRO A 165 5.38 24.97 -37.48
CA PRO A 165 4.24 25.78 -37.06
C PRO A 165 2.94 24.96 -37.10
N MET A 166 2.04 25.24 -36.14
CA MET A 166 0.75 24.55 -36.02
C MET A 166 -0.13 24.80 -37.26
N PRO A 167 -0.81 23.75 -37.80
CA PRO A 167 -1.76 23.89 -38.90
C PRO A 167 -2.93 24.82 -38.56
N ARG A 168 -3.41 25.58 -39.56
CA ARG A 168 -4.59 26.46 -39.41
C ARG A 168 -5.92 25.76 -39.68
N LYS A 169 -5.91 24.67 -40.43
CA LYS A 169 -7.10 23.88 -40.79
C LYS A 169 -6.80 22.40 -40.57
N TRP A 170 -7.72 21.71 -39.92
CA TRP A 170 -7.64 20.28 -39.63
C TRP A 170 -8.70 19.53 -40.42
N LEU A 171 -8.37 18.34 -40.91
CA LEU A 171 -9.30 17.48 -41.64
C LEU A 171 -9.88 16.42 -40.70
N MET A 172 -11.21 16.28 -40.71
CA MET A 172 -11.91 15.21 -40.00
C MET A 172 -12.02 13.97 -40.91
N LYS A 173 -10.93 13.18 -40.98
CA LYS A 173 -10.92 11.87 -41.64
C LYS A 173 -10.39 10.81 -40.68
N PRO A 174 -10.92 9.57 -40.72
CA PRO A 174 -10.48 8.52 -39.82
C PRO A 174 -9.01 8.14 -40.07
N GLY A 175 -8.31 7.76 -39.00
CA GLY A 175 -6.89 7.41 -39.05
C GLY A 175 -5.97 8.62 -38.94
N TRP A 176 -4.68 8.43 -39.25
CA TRP A 176 -3.66 9.47 -39.12
C TRP A 176 -3.57 10.36 -40.36
N ILE A 177 -3.56 11.67 -40.13
CA ILE A 177 -3.30 12.68 -41.15
C ILE A 177 -2.03 13.45 -40.79
N ARG A 178 -1.08 13.49 -41.71
CA ARG A 178 0.19 14.20 -41.61
C ARG A 178 0.11 15.58 -42.25
N TYR A 179 0.59 16.59 -41.55
CA TYR A 179 0.68 17.98 -41.97
C TYR A 179 2.14 18.42 -41.95
N TYR A 180 2.74 18.55 -43.13
CA TYR A 180 4.13 18.99 -43.29
C TYR A 180 4.19 20.28 -44.12
N LYS A 181 5.31 21.00 -43.98
CA LYS A 181 5.46 22.36 -44.51
C LYS A 181 5.21 22.39 -46.02
N ASP A 182 4.39 23.35 -46.47
CA ASP A 182 4.12 23.69 -47.87
C ASP A 182 3.48 22.56 -48.73
N SER A 183 2.89 21.55 -48.10
CA SER A 183 2.25 20.42 -48.78
C SER A 183 0.82 20.15 -48.34
N LYS A 184 0.09 19.40 -49.17
CA LYS A 184 -1.27 18.94 -48.86
C LYS A 184 -1.26 17.89 -47.74
N PRO A 185 -2.28 17.85 -46.86
CA PRO A 185 -2.39 16.83 -45.82
C PRO A 185 -2.41 15.42 -46.43
N GLU A 186 -1.62 14.51 -45.86
CA GLU A 186 -1.43 13.15 -46.35
C GLU A 186 -1.99 12.14 -45.34
N CYS A 187 -2.73 11.12 -45.80
CA CYS A 187 -3.16 10.02 -44.94
C CYS A 187 -2.00 9.04 -44.79
N VAL A 188 -1.62 8.74 -43.55
CA VAL A 188 -0.55 7.79 -43.25
C VAL A 188 -1.09 6.70 -42.32
N PRO A 189 -0.53 5.48 -42.34
CA PRO A 189 -0.97 4.42 -41.42
C PRO A 189 -0.54 4.70 -39.97
N TYR A 190 0.64 5.29 -39.78
CA TYR A 190 1.20 5.66 -38.49
C TYR A 190 2.22 6.80 -38.66
N PRO A 191 2.60 7.51 -37.58
CA PRO A 191 3.59 8.60 -37.64
C PRO A 191 4.98 8.11 -38.11
N LEU A 192 5.59 8.83 -39.05
CA LEU A 192 6.78 8.36 -39.79
C LEU A 192 8.11 8.65 -39.06
N GLU A 193 8.20 9.76 -38.32
CA GLU A 193 9.40 10.07 -37.54
C GLU A 193 9.53 9.19 -36.28
N ASN A 194 10.54 9.42 -35.44
CA ASN A 194 10.84 8.58 -34.28
C ASN A 194 10.69 9.29 -32.93
N VAL A 195 10.42 10.60 -32.94
CA VAL A 195 10.25 11.42 -31.75
C VAL A 195 9.00 12.27 -31.89
N PHE A 196 8.14 12.22 -30.88
CA PHE A 196 6.86 12.91 -30.90
C PHE A 196 6.51 13.48 -29.52
N VAL A 197 5.90 14.66 -29.50
CA VAL A 197 5.02 15.06 -28.38
C VAL A 197 3.61 14.61 -28.75
N PHE A 198 2.92 13.94 -27.84
CA PHE A 198 1.67 13.24 -28.12
C PHE A 198 0.68 13.41 -26.96
N ASP A 199 -0.59 13.56 -27.31
CA ASP A 199 -1.70 13.67 -26.37
C ASP A 199 -2.96 13.01 -26.96
N VAL A 200 -3.76 12.35 -26.12
CA VAL A 200 -4.97 11.63 -26.50
C VAL A 200 -6.17 12.09 -25.67
N GLU A 201 -7.26 12.42 -26.35
CA GLU A 201 -8.53 12.78 -25.73
C GLU A 201 -9.59 11.68 -25.89
N VAL A 202 -10.41 11.54 -24.85
CA VAL A 202 -11.41 10.48 -24.72
C VAL A 202 -12.76 11.07 -24.31
N CYS A 203 -13.80 10.76 -25.08
CA CYS A 203 -15.18 11.06 -24.71
C CYS A 203 -15.66 10.10 -23.61
N VAL A 204 -15.66 10.54 -22.34
CA VAL A 204 -15.95 9.70 -21.17
C VAL A 204 -17.34 9.06 -21.22
N LYS A 205 -18.34 9.77 -21.77
CA LYS A 205 -19.70 9.23 -21.98
C LYS A 205 -19.78 8.10 -23.00
N ALA A 206 -18.87 8.08 -23.97
CA ALA A 206 -18.85 7.08 -25.05
C ALA A 206 -18.05 5.82 -24.68
N GLY A 207 -17.20 5.90 -23.65
CA GLY A 207 -16.42 4.77 -23.16
C GLY A 207 -14.95 5.13 -22.94
N LYS A 208 -14.08 4.11 -23.00
CA LYS A 208 -12.62 4.26 -22.76
C LYS A 208 -11.80 4.43 -24.04
N LEU A 209 -12.44 4.33 -25.21
CA LEU A 209 -11.77 4.36 -26.51
C LEU A 209 -11.19 5.75 -26.82
N PRO A 210 -10.00 5.82 -27.44
CA PRO A 210 -9.44 7.08 -27.89
C PRO A 210 -10.37 7.74 -28.90
N THR A 211 -10.70 9.01 -28.73
CA THR A 211 -11.61 9.74 -29.64
C THR A 211 -10.82 10.57 -30.65
N LEU A 212 -9.86 11.34 -30.15
CA LEU A 212 -8.95 12.17 -30.94
C LEU A 212 -7.54 12.05 -30.36
N ALA A 213 -6.53 12.16 -31.22
CA ALA A 213 -5.16 12.32 -30.75
C ALA A 213 -4.41 13.31 -31.64
N THR A 214 -3.48 14.03 -31.03
CA THR A 214 -2.62 14.99 -31.73
C THR A 214 -1.17 14.69 -31.42
N ALA A 215 -0.31 14.79 -32.43
CA ALA A 215 1.13 14.64 -32.26
C ALA A 215 1.91 15.69 -33.05
N VAL A 216 3.12 16.01 -32.59
CA VAL A 216 4.07 16.84 -33.33
C VAL A 216 5.47 16.22 -33.26
N SER A 217 6.13 16.14 -34.41
CA SER A 217 7.55 15.75 -34.54
C SER A 217 8.42 16.96 -34.85
N ASP A 218 9.71 16.72 -35.08
CA ASP A 218 10.65 17.72 -35.59
C ASP A 218 10.29 18.23 -37.00
N LYS A 219 9.47 17.47 -37.76
CA LYS A 219 9.17 17.75 -39.18
C LYS A 219 7.71 18.03 -39.49
N ALA A 220 6.77 17.39 -38.79
CA ALA A 220 5.35 17.43 -39.13
C ALA A 220 4.42 17.41 -37.92
N TRP A 221 3.21 17.93 -38.11
CA TRP A 221 2.08 17.74 -37.21
C TRP A 221 1.23 16.55 -37.65
N TYR A 222 0.56 15.92 -36.71
CA TYR A 222 -0.30 14.77 -36.93
C TYR A 222 -1.61 14.93 -36.14
N ALA A 223 -2.70 14.53 -36.77
CA ALA A 223 -3.99 14.34 -36.10
C ALA A 223 -4.52 12.95 -36.42
N TRP A 224 -5.00 12.26 -35.38
CA TRP A 224 -5.68 10.98 -35.49
C TRP A 224 -7.14 11.16 -35.08
N VAL A 225 -8.05 10.66 -35.92
CA VAL A 225 -9.49 10.67 -35.64
C VAL A 225 -10.00 9.24 -35.63
N ASN A 226 -10.78 8.89 -34.61
CA ASN A 226 -11.43 7.59 -34.53
C ASN A 226 -12.55 7.47 -35.57
N GLU A 227 -12.69 6.30 -36.21
CA GLU A 227 -13.76 5.94 -37.14
C GLU A 227 -15.16 6.20 -36.57
N VAL A 228 -15.35 5.95 -35.27
CA VAL A 228 -16.64 6.13 -34.58
C VAL A 228 -17.11 7.60 -34.60
N LEU A 229 -16.17 8.56 -34.61
CA LEU A 229 -16.51 9.99 -34.69
C LEU A 229 -17.02 10.40 -36.08
N THR A 230 -16.62 9.70 -37.13
CA THR A 230 -16.98 10.01 -38.52
C THR A 230 -18.22 9.29 -39.01
N GLU A 231 -18.51 8.09 -38.51
CA GLU A 231 -19.59 7.26 -39.05
C GLU A 231 -20.95 7.45 -38.35
N ASN A 232 -21.05 8.25 -37.27
CA ASN A 232 -22.27 8.43 -36.46
C ASN A 232 -22.93 7.10 -36.01
N VAL A 233 -22.17 6.01 -35.98
CA VAL A 233 -22.67 4.72 -35.51
C VAL A 233 -22.58 4.72 -34.00
N GLU A 234 -23.73 4.81 -33.34
CA GLU A 234 -23.89 4.43 -31.93
C GLU A 234 -23.65 2.91 -31.82
N LYS A 235 -22.39 2.45 -31.91
CA LYS A 235 -22.08 1.09 -31.46
C LYS A 235 -22.49 1.04 -29.98
N PRO A 236 -23.32 0.06 -29.55
CA PRO A 236 -23.76 0.00 -28.17
C PRO A 236 -22.53 -0.07 -27.25
N ILE A 237 -22.44 0.92 -26.37
CA ILE A 237 -21.36 1.24 -25.40
C ILE A 237 -21.14 0.12 -24.34
N LYS A 238 -21.62 -1.10 -24.61
CA LYS A 238 -21.61 -2.25 -23.69
C LYS A 238 -20.72 -3.41 -24.14
N SER A 239 -20.06 -3.37 -25.29
CA SER A 239 -19.00 -4.35 -25.54
C SER A 239 -17.80 -3.99 -24.66
N THR A 240 -17.68 -4.64 -23.51
CA THR A 240 -16.55 -4.57 -22.57
C THR A 240 -15.24 -5.09 -23.17
N GLN A 241 -15.28 -5.63 -24.39
CA GLN A 241 -14.16 -6.27 -25.05
C GLN A 241 -13.52 -5.30 -26.04
N LEU A 242 -12.49 -4.60 -25.58
CA LEU A 242 -11.63 -3.76 -26.41
C LEU A 242 -10.70 -4.64 -27.23
N SER A 243 -10.62 -4.39 -28.52
CA SER A 243 -9.73 -5.09 -29.44
C SER A 243 -8.55 -4.21 -29.86
N LEU A 244 -7.54 -4.81 -30.51
CA LEU A 244 -6.37 -4.06 -30.98
C LEU A 244 -6.68 -3.12 -32.16
N SER A 245 -7.75 -3.36 -32.92
CA SER A 245 -8.14 -2.49 -34.05
C SER A 245 -8.69 -1.15 -33.59
N ASP A 246 -9.22 -1.06 -32.37
CA ASP A 246 -9.84 0.16 -31.84
C ASP A 246 -8.82 1.13 -31.21
N LEU A 247 -7.52 0.77 -31.21
CA LEU A 247 -6.43 1.53 -30.59
C LEU A 247 -5.60 2.29 -31.62
N ILE A 248 -4.84 3.28 -31.15
CA ILE A 248 -4.02 4.15 -32.01
C ILE A 248 -2.75 3.40 -32.45
N PRO A 249 -2.52 3.20 -33.76
CA PRO A 249 -1.27 2.63 -34.27
C PRO A 249 -0.14 3.68 -34.27
N MET A 250 1.03 3.32 -33.77
CA MET A 250 2.20 4.23 -33.68
C MET A 250 3.47 3.70 -34.35
N GLU A 251 3.53 2.41 -34.72
CA GLU A 251 4.70 1.82 -35.38
C GLU A 251 4.34 0.97 -36.59
N THR A 252 3.34 0.07 -36.53
CA THR A 252 3.14 -0.92 -37.59
C THR A 252 1.70 -1.40 -37.76
N ASP A 253 1.34 -1.67 -39.02
CA ASP A 253 0.07 -2.33 -39.37
C ASP A 253 0.13 -3.87 -39.37
N VAL A 254 1.31 -4.46 -39.60
CA VAL A 254 1.48 -5.91 -39.82
C VAL A 254 2.42 -6.53 -38.79
N TRP A 255 2.05 -7.72 -38.28
CA TRP A 255 2.86 -8.56 -37.39
C TRP A 255 4.22 -8.86 -38.03
N LEU A 256 5.31 -8.30 -37.51
CA LEU A 256 6.62 -8.42 -38.17
C LEU A 256 7.59 -9.26 -37.35
N SER A 257 7.69 -10.52 -37.75
CA SER A 257 8.91 -11.34 -37.62
C SER A 257 10.18 -10.63 -38.12
N ASN A 258 10.04 -9.55 -38.92
CA ASN A 258 11.11 -8.71 -39.48
C ASN A 258 11.11 -7.26 -38.96
N HIS A 259 10.77 -7.02 -37.69
CA HIS A 259 10.94 -5.66 -37.12
C HIS A 259 12.43 -5.26 -37.14
N LYS A 260 12.76 -4.22 -37.91
CA LYS A 260 13.97 -3.43 -37.65
C LYS A 260 13.73 -2.69 -36.34
N LYS A 261 14.40 -3.13 -35.30
CA LYS A 261 14.49 -2.46 -34.01
C LYS A 261 14.99 -1.03 -34.19
N GLN A 262 14.07 -0.07 -34.11
CA GLN A 262 14.38 1.35 -34.20
C GLN A 262 13.89 2.01 -32.91
N ALA A 263 14.80 2.75 -32.26
CA ALA A 263 14.45 3.50 -31.06
C ALA A 263 13.41 4.59 -31.41
N ARG A 264 12.29 4.60 -30.67
CA ARG A 264 11.25 5.64 -30.74
C ARG A 264 10.95 6.17 -29.35
N ILE A 265 10.68 7.47 -29.22
CA ILE A 265 10.32 8.07 -27.94
C ILE A 265 9.12 9.01 -28.07
N ILE A 266 8.18 8.86 -27.15
CA ILE A 266 6.97 9.68 -27.05
C ILE A 266 7.04 10.50 -25.77
N ILE A 267 6.82 11.80 -25.89
CA ILE A 267 6.76 12.75 -24.79
C ILE A 267 5.29 13.13 -24.58
N GLY A 268 4.83 13.06 -23.35
CA GLY A 268 3.46 13.46 -23.00
C GLY A 268 3.41 14.08 -21.60
N HIS A 269 2.25 14.62 -21.24
CA HIS A 269 1.96 15.04 -19.88
C HIS A 269 0.96 14.05 -19.27
N ASN A 270 1.38 13.31 -18.24
CA ASN A 270 0.67 12.11 -17.77
C ASN A 270 0.59 11.03 -18.88
N VAL A 271 1.71 10.84 -19.58
CA VAL A 271 1.84 9.97 -20.78
C VAL A 271 1.38 8.53 -20.58
N SER A 272 1.32 8.04 -19.34
CA SER A 272 0.83 6.69 -19.05
C SER A 272 -0.64 6.51 -19.40
N TYR A 273 -1.43 7.59 -19.35
CA TYR A 273 -2.81 7.60 -19.83
C TYR A 273 -2.85 7.43 -21.35
N ASP A 274 -2.03 8.16 -22.10
CA ASP A 274 -1.94 8.08 -23.56
C ASP A 274 -1.39 6.73 -24.01
N ARG A 275 -0.37 6.22 -23.31
CA ARG A 275 0.27 4.93 -23.56
C ARG A 275 -0.72 3.77 -23.56
N ALA A 276 -1.70 3.78 -22.65
CA ALA A 276 -2.73 2.75 -22.57
C ALA A 276 -3.63 2.68 -23.81
N ARG A 277 -3.55 3.65 -24.73
CA ARG A 277 -4.35 3.71 -25.97
C ARG A 277 -3.54 3.44 -27.23
N ILE A 278 -2.25 3.12 -27.07
CA ILE A 278 -1.35 2.78 -28.17
C ILE A 278 -1.38 1.27 -28.40
N LYS A 279 -1.65 0.88 -29.64
CA LYS A 279 -1.84 -0.51 -30.07
C LYS A 279 -0.64 -1.41 -29.78
N GLU A 280 0.57 -0.98 -30.13
CA GLU A 280 1.79 -1.79 -30.07
C GLU A 280 2.25 -2.11 -28.64
N GLN A 281 1.79 -1.33 -27.65
CA GLN A 281 2.12 -1.55 -26.24
C GLN A 281 1.54 -2.86 -25.69
N TYR A 282 0.47 -3.35 -26.31
CA TYR A 282 -0.21 -4.59 -25.93
C TYR A 282 0.39 -5.85 -26.57
N TYR A 283 1.32 -5.72 -27.52
CA TYR A 283 2.01 -6.88 -28.08
C TYR A 283 2.79 -7.63 -27.01
N LEU A 284 2.91 -8.95 -27.14
CA LEU A 284 3.64 -9.78 -26.16
C LEU A 284 5.16 -9.57 -26.22
N LYS A 285 5.70 -9.38 -27.44
CA LYS A 285 7.10 -8.99 -27.66
C LYS A 285 7.21 -7.47 -27.49
N GLN A 286 8.18 -7.03 -26.69
CA GLN A 286 8.38 -5.61 -26.41
C GLN A 286 8.95 -4.90 -27.65
N THR A 287 8.45 -3.69 -27.92
CA THR A 287 9.00 -2.78 -28.94
C THR A 287 10.04 -1.85 -28.32
N ASP A 288 10.85 -1.21 -29.16
CA ASP A 288 11.87 -0.25 -28.71
C ASP A 288 11.30 1.16 -28.46
N MET A 289 9.97 1.32 -28.50
CA MET A 289 9.27 2.53 -28.08
C MET A 289 9.42 2.75 -26.58
N ARG A 290 9.70 3.99 -26.19
CA ARG A 290 9.77 4.44 -24.79
C ARG A 290 8.97 5.72 -24.59
N PHE A 291 8.63 6.01 -23.34
CA PHE A 291 7.79 7.14 -22.98
C PHE A 291 8.51 8.04 -21.98
N LEU A 292 8.38 9.36 -22.17
CA LEU A 292 8.88 10.37 -21.27
C LEU A 292 7.71 11.23 -20.77
N ASP A 293 7.49 11.21 -19.47
CA ASP A 293 6.40 11.95 -18.84
C ASP A 293 6.89 13.28 -18.26
N THR A 294 6.42 14.39 -18.84
CA THR A 294 6.73 15.73 -18.33
C THR A 294 6.17 15.96 -16.91
N MET A 295 5.09 15.29 -16.51
CA MET A 295 4.57 15.36 -15.14
C MET A 295 5.56 14.71 -14.15
N SER A 296 6.04 13.51 -14.45
CA SER A 296 7.08 12.82 -13.67
C SER A 296 8.37 13.64 -13.56
N LEU A 297 8.83 14.26 -14.66
CA LEU A 297 9.98 15.16 -14.64
C LEU A 297 9.73 16.35 -13.69
N HIS A 298 8.54 16.97 -13.77
CA HIS A 298 8.20 18.11 -12.91
C HIS A 298 8.17 17.72 -11.43
N ILE A 299 7.55 16.58 -11.09
CA ILE A 299 7.49 16.09 -9.71
C ILE A 299 8.90 15.82 -9.16
N SER A 300 9.81 15.30 -9.98
CA SER A 300 11.19 15.03 -9.57
C SER A 300 11.99 16.32 -9.31
N VAL A 301 11.80 17.37 -10.11
CA VAL A 301 12.57 18.62 -10.04
C VAL A 301 11.95 19.64 -9.07
N SER A 302 10.62 19.74 -9.04
CA SER A 302 9.86 20.81 -8.39
C SER A 302 8.65 20.28 -7.60
N GLY A 303 8.64 19.00 -7.24
CA GLY A 303 7.53 18.37 -6.53
C GLY A 303 7.30 18.91 -5.12
N LEU A 304 6.06 18.70 -4.65
CA LEU A 304 5.51 19.17 -3.37
C LEU A 304 5.37 18.04 -2.34
N THR A 305 5.49 18.38 -1.06
CA THR A 305 5.04 17.52 0.05
C THR A 305 3.52 17.53 0.19
N SER A 306 2.97 16.55 0.92
CA SER A 306 1.53 16.50 1.26
C SER A 306 1.08 17.75 2.03
N SER A 307 1.88 18.19 3.00
CA SER A 307 1.62 19.41 3.77
C SER A 307 1.66 20.66 2.91
N GLN A 308 2.68 20.84 2.06
CA GLN A 308 2.75 21.98 1.14
C GLN A 308 1.60 21.97 0.13
N ARG A 309 1.20 20.80 -0.37
CA ARG A 309 0.04 20.64 -1.26
C ARG A 309 -1.27 21.03 -0.58
N ALA A 310 -1.45 20.68 0.69
CA ALA A 310 -2.63 21.08 1.47
C ALA A 310 -2.68 22.60 1.65
N ILE A 311 -1.53 23.23 1.96
CA ILE A 311 -1.40 24.68 2.08
C ILE A 311 -1.79 25.36 0.76
N LEU A 312 -1.21 24.94 -0.37
CA LEU A 312 -1.53 25.51 -1.69
C LEU A 312 -3.01 25.35 -2.07
N LYS A 313 -3.64 24.22 -1.77
CA LYS A 313 -5.06 23.98 -2.05
C LYS A 313 -6.01 24.79 -1.17
N SER A 314 -5.59 25.10 0.05
CA SER A 314 -6.47 25.77 1.01
C SER A 314 -6.68 27.25 0.75
N GLU A 315 -5.81 27.89 -0.06
CA GLU A 315 -5.72 29.34 -0.36
C GLU A 315 -5.69 30.27 0.88
N LYS A 316 -5.92 29.73 2.07
CA LYS A 316 -5.89 30.40 3.37
C LYS A 316 -4.47 30.32 3.90
N LEU A 317 -3.65 31.36 3.67
CA LEU A 317 -2.61 31.88 4.57
C LEU A 317 -1.84 33.05 3.90
N LYS A 318 -1.31 33.94 4.75
CA LYS A 318 -0.77 35.28 4.48
C LYS A 318 0.37 35.31 3.45
N LEU A 319 0.52 36.45 2.77
CA LEU A 319 1.47 36.74 1.69
C LEU A 319 2.97 36.62 2.07
N GLU A 320 3.33 36.49 3.35
CA GLU A 320 4.71 36.67 3.82
C GLU A 320 5.58 35.40 3.95
N ASP A 321 5.05 34.17 3.91
CA ASP A 321 5.75 33.05 4.59
C ASP A 321 6.54 32.02 3.75
N SER A 322 6.76 32.15 2.43
CA SER A 322 7.43 31.04 1.69
C SER A 322 8.02 31.38 0.32
N GLU A 323 9.30 31.73 0.24
CA GLU A 323 10.07 31.87 -1.02
C GLU A 323 10.02 30.60 -1.90
N TRP A 324 9.85 29.42 -1.29
CA TRP A 324 9.75 28.14 -2.01
C TRP A 324 8.53 28.05 -2.95
N LYS A 325 7.49 28.88 -2.77
CA LYS A 325 6.30 28.90 -3.65
C LYS A 325 6.64 29.27 -5.10
N ASN A 326 7.68 30.07 -5.32
CA ASN A 326 8.11 30.49 -6.66
C ASN A 326 8.75 29.33 -7.46
N TYR A 327 9.13 28.25 -6.79
CA TYR A 327 9.89 27.14 -7.40
C TYR A 327 9.06 25.87 -7.60
N THR A 328 7.76 25.90 -7.30
CA THR A 328 6.89 24.72 -7.29
C THR A 328 5.46 25.02 -7.73
N SER A 329 4.72 24.00 -8.14
CA SER A 329 3.33 24.10 -8.59
C SER A 329 2.58 22.79 -8.37
N LEU A 330 1.26 22.79 -8.57
CA LEU A 330 0.51 21.53 -8.66
C LEU A 330 0.84 20.80 -9.97
N ASN A 331 0.49 19.50 -10.02
CA ASN A 331 0.91 18.60 -11.08
C ASN A 331 0.22 18.81 -12.44
N SER A 332 -0.88 19.59 -12.53
CA SER A 332 -1.64 19.74 -13.77
C SER A 332 -0.86 20.54 -14.82
N LEU A 333 -0.97 20.18 -16.10
CA LEU A 333 -0.28 20.86 -17.21
C LEU A 333 -0.38 22.38 -17.15
N ARG A 334 -1.57 22.93 -16.88
CA ARG A 334 -1.79 24.38 -16.75
C ARG A 334 -0.89 25.04 -15.69
N GLU A 335 -0.82 24.44 -14.51
CA GLU A 335 -0.01 24.93 -13.38
C GLU A 335 1.48 24.81 -13.68
N VAL A 336 1.89 23.67 -14.27
CA VAL A 336 3.28 23.41 -14.67
C VAL A 336 3.73 24.36 -15.78
N HIS A 337 2.88 24.58 -16.79
CA HIS A 337 3.13 25.53 -17.87
C HIS A 337 3.21 26.97 -17.35
N LYS A 338 2.34 27.35 -16.39
CA LYS A 338 2.43 28.65 -15.72
C LYS A 338 3.76 28.82 -14.97
N LEU A 339 4.24 27.78 -14.29
CA LEU A 339 5.51 27.83 -13.54
C LEU A 339 6.73 28.01 -14.46
N TYR A 340 6.82 27.26 -15.56
CA TYR A 340 8.01 27.25 -16.41
C TYR A 340 7.95 28.21 -17.60
N CYS A 341 6.74 28.47 -18.13
CA CYS A 341 6.52 29.28 -19.35
C CYS A 341 5.78 30.60 -19.08
N GLY A 342 5.31 30.86 -17.86
CA GLY A 342 4.66 32.11 -17.45
C GLY A 342 3.24 32.34 -18.00
N THR A 343 2.73 31.44 -18.85
CA THR A 343 1.45 31.58 -19.56
C THR A 343 0.44 30.54 -19.10
N SER A 344 -0.86 30.90 -19.06
CA SER A 344 -1.93 29.99 -18.63
C SER A 344 -2.60 29.32 -19.81
N VAL A 345 -2.93 28.03 -19.66
CA VAL A 345 -3.74 27.25 -20.61
C VAL A 345 -5.23 27.38 -20.24
N GLU A 346 -6.12 27.50 -21.24
CA GLU A 346 -7.58 27.63 -21.09
C GLU A 346 -8.24 26.29 -20.73
N LYS A 347 -9.36 26.29 -19.98
CA LYS A 347 -10.02 25.06 -19.46
C LYS A 347 -11.33 24.68 -20.15
N GLU A 348 -12.07 25.64 -20.72
CA GLU A 348 -13.50 25.46 -21.03
C GLU A 348 -13.78 24.39 -22.09
N THR A 349 -12.86 24.16 -23.02
CA THR A 349 -13.01 23.18 -24.11
C THR A 349 -12.85 21.73 -23.66
N ARG A 350 -12.14 21.47 -22.56
CA ARG A 350 -11.92 20.12 -22.03
C ARG A 350 -13.20 19.49 -21.49
N ASP A 351 -14.06 20.31 -20.88
CA ASP A 351 -15.31 19.82 -20.26
C ASP A 351 -16.25 19.17 -21.28
N LEU A 352 -16.07 19.46 -22.57
CA LEU A 352 -16.79 18.81 -23.68
C LEU A 352 -16.48 17.30 -23.77
N PHE A 353 -15.24 16.87 -23.54
CA PHE A 353 -14.89 15.43 -23.54
C PHE A 353 -15.39 14.69 -22.31
N VAL A 354 -15.54 15.40 -21.19
CA VAL A 354 -15.99 14.81 -19.91
C VAL A 354 -17.51 14.71 -19.85
N SER A 355 -18.21 15.77 -20.27
CA SER A 355 -19.67 15.90 -20.12
C SER A 355 -20.45 15.89 -21.43
N GLY A 356 -19.81 16.13 -22.57
CA GLY A 356 -20.44 16.15 -23.89
C GLY A 356 -20.59 14.76 -24.51
N SER A 357 -21.34 14.70 -25.61
CA SER A 357 -21.52 13.52 -26.45
C SER A 357 -20.56 13.53 -27.65
N LEU A 358 -20.42 12.39 -28.34
CA LEU A 358 -19.63 12.33 -29.60
C LEU A 358 -20.16 13.29 -30.66
N TYR A 359 -21.48 13.51 -30.70
CA TYR A 359 -22.11 14.47 -31.60
C TYR A 359 -21.68 15.91 -31.32
N ASP A 360 -21.58 16.29 -30.04
CA ASP A 360 -21.12 17.63 -29.65
C ASP A 360 -19.66 17.87 -30.05
N ILE A 361 -18.82 16.85 -29.90
CA ILE A 361 -17.41 16.86 -30.32
C ILE A 361 -17.30 17.01 -31.85
N GLN A 362 -18.11 16.26 -32.61
CA GLN A 362 -18.15 16.36 -34.06
C GLN A 362 -18.58 17.77 -34.53
N LYS A 363 -19.61 18.35 -33.90
CA LYS A 363 -20.10 19.70 -34.23
C LYS A 363 -19.07 20.80 -33.95
N GLN A 364 -18.25 20.64 -32.93
CA GLN A 364 -17.21 21.60 -32.53
C GLN A 364 -15.80 21.14 -32.89
N PHE A 365 -15.65 20.25 -33.88
CA PHE A 365 -14.39 19.57 -34.21
C PHE A 365 -13.19 20.53 -34.30
N ASP A 366 -13.29 21.61 -35.07
CA ASP A 366 -12.18 22.57 -35.26
C ASP A 366 -11.71 23.20 -33.94
N LYS A 367 -12.63 23.50 -33.03
CA LYS A 367 -12.32 24.08 -31.72
C LYS A 367 -11.61 23.05 -30.83
N VAL A 368 -12.11 21.82 -30.86
CA VAL A 368 -11.64 20.71 -30.02
C VAL A 368 -10.26 20.22 -30.47
N ILE A 369 -10.04 20.00 -31.76
CA ILE A 369 -8.73 19.55 -32.26
C ILE A 369 -7.65 20.63 -32.08
N THR A 370 -8.03 21.91 -32.22
CA THR A 370 -7.12 23.03 -31.92
C THR A 370 -6.78 23.09 -30.44
N TYR A 371 -7.71 22.75 -29.55
CA TYR A 371 -7.43 22.60 -28.12
C TYR A 371 -6.42 21.47 -27.87
N CYS A 372 -6.62 20.28 -28.45
CA CYS A 372 -5.67 19.16 -28.32
C CYS A 372 -4.26 19.56 -28.83
N ALA A 373 -4.19 20.22 -29.99
CA ALA A 373 -2.93 20.70 -30.55
C ALA A 373 -2.25 21.76 -29.64
N LYS A 374 -3.02 22.63 -28.99
CA LYS A 374 -2.50 23.59 -28.00
C LYS A 374 -1.95 22.88 -26.75
N ASP A 375 -2.58 21.81 -26.29
CA ASP A 375 -2.10 21.03 -25.13
C ASP A 375 -0.78 20.30 -25.46
N VAL A 376 -0.65 19.75 -26.68
CA VAL A 376 0.62 19.22 -27.19
C VAL A 376 1.70 20.32 -27.26
N LEU A 377 1.36 21.51 -27.75
CA LEU A 377 2.28 22.64 -27.80
C LEU A 377 2.72 23.10 -26.40
N ALA A 378 1.79 23.17 -25.44
CA ALA A 378 2.09 23.49 -24.05
C ALA A 378 3.02 22.43 -23.42
N THR A 379 2.77 21.15 -23.72
CA THR A 379 3.63 20.03 -23.28
C THR A 379 5.05 20.15 -23.85
N TYR A 380 5.19 20.49 -25.13
CA TYR A 380 6.49 20.76 -25.76
C TYR A 380 7.22 21.94 -25.09
N ASN A 381 6.52 23.05 -24.85
CA ASN A 381 7.11 24.23 -24.19
C ASN A 381 7.64 23.90 -22.79
N VAL A 382 6.87 23.12 -22.01
CA VAL A 382 7.31 22.62 -20.70
C VAL A 382 8.54 21.72 -20.87
N PHE A 383 8.49 20.76 -21.79
CA PHE A 383 9.60 19.84 -22.05
C PHE A 383 10.90 20.59 -22.38
N LYS A 384 10.83 21.62 -23.24
CA LYS A 384 11.98 22.42 -23.66
C LYS A 384 12.75 23.06 -22.49
N VAL A 385 12.04 23.51 -21.45
CA VAL A 385 12.65 24.11 -20.25
C VAL A 385 13.04 23.03 -19.23
N LEU A 386 12.18 22.03 -19.04
CA LEU A 386 12.27 21.07 -17.95
C LEU A 386 13.30 19.97 -18.19
N TYR A 387 13.47 19.51 -19.43
CA TYR A 387 14.38 18.40 -19.74
C TYR A 387 15.86 18.73 -19.50
N PRO A 388 16.40 19.88 -19.95
CA PRO A 388 17.77 20.28 -19.60
C PRO A 388 17.99 20.41 -18.09
N MET A 389 17.01 21.00 -17.39
CA MET A 389 17.05 21.14 -15.93
C MET A 389 17.04 19.77 -15.22
N PHE A 390 16.31 18.80 -15.77
CA PHE A 390 16.33 17.43 -15.27
C PHE A 390 17.73 16.80 -15.43
N LEU A 391 18.35 16.91 -16.61
CA LEU A 391 19.69 16.33 -16.84
C LEU A 391 20.76 16.93 -15.93
N GLU A 392 20.70 18.23 -15.63
CA GLU A 392 21.61 18.88 -14.68
C GLU A 392 21.48 18.30 -13.27
N ARG A 393 20.24 18.04 -12.83
CA ARG A 393 19.94 17.56 -11.46
C ARG A 393 20.10 16.05 -11.29
N PHE A 394 20.03 15.31 -12.37
CA PHE A 394 20.13 13.86 -12.42
C PHE A 394 21.25 13.45 -13.40
N PRO A 395 22.52 13.70 -13.04
CA PRO A 395 23.65 13.59 -13.97
C PRO A 395 23.97 12.14 -14.38
N HIS A 396 23.59 11.15 -13.57
CA HIS A 396 23.91 9.75 -13.86
C HIS A 396 22.94 9.13 -14.89
N PRO A 397 23.43 8.51 -15.99
CA PRO A 397 22.58 8.03 -17.08
C PRO A 397 21.61 6.91 -16.67
N VAL A 398 21.98 6.10 -15.67
CA VAL A 398 21.12 5.04 -15.10
C VAL A 398 19.77 5.58 -14.62
N THR A 399 19.71 6.80 -14.08
CA THR A 399 18.42 7.35 -13.61
C THR A 399 17.45 7.52 -14.77
N PHE A 400 17.91 8.10 -15.88
CA PHE A 400 17.09 8.26 -17.08
C PHE A 400 16.73 6.90 -17.71
N ALA A 401 17.71 5.99 -17.83
CA ALA A 401 17.49 4.64 -18.38
C ALA A 401 16.49 3.82 -17.55
N GLY A 402 16.59 3.88 -16.22
CA GLY A 402 15.66 3.22 -15.30
C GLY A 402 14.25 3.80 -15.39
N MET A 403 14.12 5.12 -15.51
CA MET A 403 12.82 5.79 -15.67
C MET A 403 12.10 5.38 -16.95
N ILE A 404 12.79 5.36 -18.09
CA ILE A 404 12.18 4.94 -19.36
C ILE A 404 11.83 3.45 -19.34
N GLU A 405 12.57 2.60 -18.64
CA GLU A 405 12.24 1.18 -18.52
C GLU A 405 11.03 0.94 -17.61
N LEU A 406 10.93 1.66 -16.48
CA LEU A 406 9.75 1.66 -15.60
C LEU A 406 8.45 1.97 -16.35
N SER A 407 8.52 2.85 -17.35
CA SER A 407 7.36 3.23 -18.16
C SER A 407 6.79 2.09 -19.01
N THR A 408 7.52 0.97 -19.18
CA THR A 408 7.17 -0.13 -20.09
C THR A 408 6.39 -1.28 -19.45
N ALA A 409 5.94 -1.11 -18.22
CA ALA A 409 5.17 -2.11 -17.46
C ALA A 409 4.04 -2.74 -18.28
N TYR A 410 3.85 -4.04 -18.09
CA TYR A 410 2.93 -4.88 -18.86
C TYR A 410 2.38 -6.01 -18.00
N LEU A 411 1.06 -6.14 -17.92
CA LEU A 411 0.40 -7.16 -17.12
C LEU A 411 -0.40 -8.10 -18.03
N PRO A 412 0.06 -9.34 -18.25
CA PRO A 412 -0.70 -10.31 -19.04
C PRO A 412 -1.93 -10.80 -18.27
N VAL A 413 -3.06 -10.91 -18.97
CA VAL A 413 -4.33 -11.44 -18.43
C VAL A 413 -4.95 -12.41 -19.42
N ASN A 414 -5.91 -13.21 -18.95
CA ASN A 414 -6.68 -14.15 -19.77
C ASN A 414 -8.16 -14.10 -19.36
N ASP A 415 -8.96 -15.01 -19.93
CA ASP A 415 -10.37 -15.24 -19.63
C ASP A 415 -10.71 -15.32 -18.13
N THR A 416 -9.76 -15.71 -17.27
CA THR A 416 -9.96 -15.75 -15.82
C THR A 416 -10.22 -14.37 -15.20
N TRP A 417 -9.84 -13.27 -15.87
CA TRP A 417 -10.09 -11.91 -15.39
C TRP A 417 -11.60 -11.58 -15.32
N GLU A 418 -12.35 -11.91 -16.37
CA GLU A 418 -13.80 -11.67 -16.40
C GLU A 418 -14.51 -12.55 -15.36
N ARG A 419 -14.07 -13.81 -15.24
CA ARG A 419 -14.54 -14.74 -14.20
C ARG A 419 -14.28 -14.21 -12.80
N TYR A 420 -13.08 -13.71 -12.52
CA TYR A 420 -12.72 -13.16 -11.22
C TYR A 420 -13.60 -11.97 -10.81
N ILE A 421 -13.88 -11.06 -11.75
CA ILE A 421 -14.75 -9.92 -11.49
C ILE A 421 -16.17 -10.41 -11.18
N ALA A 422 -16.69 -11.34 -11.98
CA ALA A 422 -18.03 -11.90 -11.79
C ALA A 422 -18.14 -12.65 -10.44
N ASP A 423 -17.20 -13.55 -10.14
CA ASP A 423 -17.18 -14.34 -8.91
C ASP A 423 -17.04 -13.43 -7.67
N SER A 424 -16.20 -12.38 -7.76
CA SER A 424 -16.00 -11.41 -6.68
C SER A 424 -17.22 -10.51 -6.44
N GLU A 425 -17.87 -10.02 -7.50
CA GLU A 425 -19.08 -9.20 -7.38
C GLU A 425 -20.26 -10.05 -6.88
N GLN A 426 -20.43 -11.28 -7.39
CA GLN A 426 -21.46 -12.20 -6.90
C GLN A 426 -21.27 -12.50 -5.42
N THR A 427 -20.06 -12.87 -5.00
CA THR A 427 -19.76 -13.15 -3.59
C THR A 427 -20.00 -11.91 -2.71
N TYR A 428 -19.66 -10.72 -3.21
CA TYR A 428 -19.95 -9.46 -2.53
C TYR A 428 -21.45 -9.23 -2.39
N GLU A 429 -22.24 -9.44 -3.44
CA GLU A 429 -23.69 -9.29 -3.42
C GLU A 429 -24.35 -10.28 -2.46
N ASP A 430 -23.98 -11.57 -2.53
CA ASP A 430 -24.51 -12.62 -1.66
C ASP A 430 -24.28 -12.28 -0.17
N LEU A 431 -23.04 -11.95 0.18
CA LEU A 431 -22.67 -11.58 1.55
C LEU A 431 -23.30 -10.24 1.96
N HIS A 432 -23.45 -9.29 1.03
CA HIS A 432 -24.10 -8.02 1.31
C HIS A 432 -25.60 -8.21 1.59
N ILE A 433 -26.28 -9.05 0.81
CA ILE A 433 -27.67 -9.43 1.01
C ILE A 433 -27.83 -10.17 2.33
N GLU A 434 -26.99 -11.17 2.61
CA GLU A 434 -27.00 -11.89 3.89
C GLU A 434 -26.85 -10.93 5.08
N ASN A 435 -25.87 -10.01 4.99
CA ASN A 435 -25.64 -9.01 6.03
C ASN A 435 -26.86 -8.10 6.22
N ASN A 436 -27.50 -7.66 5.14
CA ASN A 436 -28.70 -6.83 5.21
C ASN A 436 -29.89 -7.60 5.77
N MET A 437 -30.05 -8.88 5.43
CA MET A 437 -31.10 -9.76 5.99
C MET A 437 -30.93 -9.97 7.49
N LEU A 438 -29.69 -10.21 7.97
CA LEU A 438 -29.40 -10.35 9.40
C LEU A 438 -29.73 -9.06 10.17
N LEU A 439 -29.39 -7.91 9.59
CA LEU A 439 -29.72 -6.61 10.15
C LEU A 439 -31.22 -6.32 10.11
N ALA A 440 -31.91 -6.68 9.03
CA ALA A 440 -33.34 -6.53 8.88
C ALA A 440 -34.09 -7.34 9.94
N LYS A 441 -33.73 -8.61 10.11
CA LYS A 441 -34.27 -9.47 11.17
C LYS A 441 -34.10 -8.85 12.56
N ARG A 442 -32.95 -8.21 12.82
CA ARG A 442 -32.70 -7.50 14.08
C ARG A 442 -33.54 -6.25 14.25
N ALA A 443 -33.76 -5.50 13.17
CA ALA A 443 -34.68 -4.37 13.20
C ALA A 443 -36.11 -4.82 13.47
N ASP A 444 -36.53 -5.96 12.91
CA ASP A 444 -37.86 -6.55 13.16
C ASP A 444 -38.01 -7.02 14.61
N GLU A 445 -37.03 -7.77 15.14
CA GLU A 445 -36.97 -8.18 16.55
C GLU A 445 -37.03 -6.96 17.49
N ALA A 446 -36.28 -5.91 17.17
CA ALA A 446 -36.33 -4.67 17.95
C ALA A 446 -37.69 -3.98 17.83
N CYS A 447 -38.33 -3.98 16.66
CA CYS A 447 -39.66 -3.38 16.46
C CYS A 447 -40.75 -4.08 17.28
N GLN A 448 -40.62 -5.39 17.56
CA GLN A 448 -41.55 -6.13 18.42
C GLN A 448 -41.60 -5.56 19.85
N LEU A 449 -40.54 -4.90 20.32
CA LEU A 449 -40.51 -4.23 21.64
C LEU A 449 -41.53 -3.08 21.77
N PHE A 450 -42.14 -2.65 20.66
CA PHE A 450 -43.26 -1.72 20.68
C PHE A 450 -44.47 -2.28 21.44
N HIS A 451 -44.71 -3.58 21.34
CA HIS A 451 -45.79 -4.24 22.06
C HIS A 451 -45.55 -4.19 23.57
N MET A 452 -46.57 -3.77 24.33
CA MET A 452 -46.50 -3.57 25.78
C MET A 452 -45.42 -2.58 26.26
N GLU A 453 -44.98 -1.66 25.38
CA GLU A 453 -43.97 -0.63 25.69
C GLU A 453 -42.64 -1.17 26.26
N GLN A 454 -42.27 -2.41 25.92
CA GLN A 454 -41.08 -3.08 26.45
C GLN A 454 -39.77 -2.35 26.10
N TYR A 455 -39.77 -1.55 25.04
CA TYR A 455 -38.63 -0.72 24.63
C TYR A 455 -38.15 0.26 25.71
N LYS A 456 -39.02 0.71 26.63
CA LYS A 456 -38.64 1.59 27.76
C LYS A 456 -37.66 0.91 28.71
N ASN A 457 -37.74 -0.42 28.80
CA ASN A 457 -36.88 -1.25 29.62
C ASN A 457 -35.68 -1.80 28.84
N ASP A 458 -35.50 -1.46 27.57
CA ASP A 458 -34.37 -1.92 26.75
C ASP A 458 -33.17 -0.97 26.88
N LEU A 459 -31.94 -1.49 26.92
CA LEU A 459 -30.73 -0.68 27.14
C LEU A 459 -30.30 0.13 25.92
N TRP A 460 -30.66 -0.28 24.71
CA TRP A 460 -30.21 0.32 23.46
C TRP A 460 -31.29 1.11 22.74
N MET A 461 -32.56 0.70 22.85
CA MET A 461 -33.67 1.24 22.05
C MET A 461 -34.57 2.26 22.76
N TRP A 462 -34.38 2.50 24.07
CA TRP A 462 -35.21 3.40 24.88
C TRP A 462 -35.21 4.86 24.41
N ASP A 463 -34.13 5.33 23.78
CA ASP A 463 -33.93 6.72 23.34
C ASP A 463 -34.34 6.98 21.87
N GLN A 464 -34.90 5.97 21.19
CA GLN A 464 -35.32 6.08 19.79
C GLN A 464 -36.71 6.72 19.64
N ASP A 465 -37.00 7.26 18.45
CA ASP A 465 -38.30 7.90 18.15
C ASP A 465 -39.36 6.86 17.80
N TRP A 466 -40.10 6.42 18.84
CA TRP A 466 -41.19 5.44 18.76
C TRP A 466 -42.53 6.05 18.30
N SER A 467 -42.58 7.31 17.85
CA SER A 467 -43.82 7.93 17.38
C SER A 467 -44.40 7.23 16.14
N VAL A 468 -45.70 6.98 16.18
CA VAL A 468 -46.45 6.34 15.11
C VAL A 468 -47.22 7.40 14.31
N LYS A 469 -47.33 7.21 13.00
CA LYS A 469 -48.27 8.00 12.18
C LYS A 469 -49.54 7.19 11.97
N GLU A 470 -50.66 7.76 12.39
CA GLU A 470 -51.98 7.17 12.19
C GLU A 470 -52.43 7.27 10.72
N LEU A 471 -53.26 6.32 10.30
CA LEU A 471 -53.90 6.31 9.00
C LEU A 471 -54.98 7.40 8.94
N THR A 472 -54.77 8.45 8.17
CA THR A 472 -55.80 9.45 7.87
C THR A 472 -56.67 9.00 6.72
N LEU A 473 -57.90 8.58 6.98
CA LEU A 473 -58.90 8.27 5.94
C LEU A 473 -59.56 9.55 5.42
N LYS A 474 -59.91 9.59 4.13
CA LYS A 474 -60.76 10.66 3.58
C LYS A 474 -62.14 10.57 4.25
N LYS A 475 -62.65 11.71 4.74
CA LYS A 475 -64.02 11.77 5.29
C LYS A 475 -65.02 11.33 4.21
N THR A 476 -65.96 10.46 4.58
CA THR A 476 -67.11 10.12 3.75
C THR A 476 -67.84 11.41 3.38
N ARG A 477 -67.98 11.72 2.08
CA ARG A 477 -68.85 12.82 1.66
C ARG A 477 -70.29 12.39 1.96
N ASN A 478 -70.94 13.01 2.93
CA ASN A 478 -72.38 12.88 3.12
C ASN A 478 -73.07 13.49 1.88
N LEU A 479 -73.48 12.64 0.95
CA LEU A 479 -74.26 13.04 -0.21
C LEU A 479 -75.65 13.48 0.28
N LYS A 480 -75.90 14.79 0.34
CA LYS A 480 -77.26 15.32 0.28
C LYS A 480 -77.84 14.88 -1.06
N VAL A 481 -78.94 14.14 -1.00
CA VAL A 481 -79.75 13.80 -2.16
C VAL A 481 -80.34 15.10 -2.69
N ASP A 482 -79.89 15.53 -3.86
CA ASP A 482 -80.62 16.51 -4.65
C ASP A 482 -80.89 15.94 -6.04
N ARG A 483 -82.17 16.00 -6.40
CA ARG A 483 -82.73 15.49 -7.65
C ARG A 483 -82.48 16.52 -8.74
N GLN A 484 -81.70 16.18 -9.75
CA GLN A 484 -82.04 16.48 -11.15
C GLN A 484 -81.12 15.71 -12.10
N VAL A 485 -81.76 15.16 -13.12
CA VAL A 485 -81.24 14.21 -14.10
C VAL A 485 -80.78 14.99 -15.34
N ASP A 486 -79.83 14.37 -16.05
CA ASP A 486 -79.57 14.46 -17.48
C ASP A 486 -78.47 15.39 -18.06
N ARG A 487 -77.51 14.68 -18.68
CA ARG A 487 -76.75 14.96 -19.91
C ARG A 487 -75.57 15.94 -19.84
N LEU A 488 -74.37 15.35 -19.86
CA LEU A 488 -73.45 15.42 -20.99
C LEU A 488 -72.53 14.20 -20.99
N LYS A 489 -72.77 13.28 -21.93
CA LYS A 489 -71.77 12.34 -22.43
C LYS A 489 -70.87 13.12 -23.38
N ASP A 490 -69.56 13.00 -23.26
CA ASP A 490 -68.81 12.36 -24.33
C ASP A 490 -67.42 11.87 -23.92
N ASN A 491 -67.06 10.78 -24.59
CA ASN A 491 -66.02 9.83 -24.28
C ASN A 491 -64.64 10.27 -24.80
N THR A 492 -63.60 9.73 -24.18
CA THR A 492 -62.54 9.07 -24.98
C THR A 492 -62.05 7.83 -24.22
N PHE A 493 -62.67 6.70 -24.55
CA PHE A 493 -62.24 5.34 -24.25
C PHE A 493 -61.80 4.74 -25.60
N VAL A 494 -60.56 4.27 -25.70
CA VAL A 494 -60.04 3.36 -26.72
C VAL A 494 -59.34 2.27 -25.91
N SER A 495 -60.04 1.20 -25.53
CA SER A 495 -60.06 -0.11 -26.23
C SER A 495 -58.66 -0.66 -26.51
N MET A 496 -58.25 -1.66 -25.72
CA MET A 496 -57.45 -2.76 -26.25
C MET A 496 -57.99 -4.08 -25.70
N ASP A 497 -58.09 -5.03 -26.60
CA ASP A 497 -59.08 -6.10 -26.64
C ASP A 497 -58.89 -7.23 -25.63
N LEU A 498 -60.03 -7.64 -25.07
CA LEU A 498 -60.30 -9.01 -24.66
C LEU A 498 -60.60 -9.82 -25.92
N LYS A 499 -59.73 -10.78 -26.25
CA LYS A 499 -60.05 -12.01 -26.98
C LYS A 499 -58.83 -12.93 -26.92
N ASP A 500 -58.75 -13.70 -25.84
CA ASP A 500 -58.37 -15.12 -25.85
C ASP A 500 -58.48 -15.70 -24.45
N ALA A 501 -58.82 -16.99 -24.36
CA ALA A 501 -59.13 -17.79 -23.17
C ALA A 501 -60.55 -17.61 -22.60
N LYS A 502 -61.54 -18.06 -23.37
CA LYS A 502 -62.51 -19.00 -22.78
C LYS A 502 -61.83 -20.36 -22.63
N ASP A 503 -62.21 -21.04 -21.56
CA ASP A 503 -61.97 -22.45 -21.25
C ASP A 503 -60.57 -22.75 -20.68
N VAL A 504 -60.48 -22.84 -19.34
CA VAL A 504 -60.14 -24.06 -18.58
C VAL A 504 -60.27 -23.75 -17.07
N GLU A 505 -61.28 -24.37 -16.47
CA GLU A 505 -61.34 -25.07 -15.16
C GLU A 505 -60.78 -24.33 -13.92
N GLU A 506 -61.65 -23.92 -13.00
CA GLU A 506 -62.10 -24.78 -11.88
C GLU A 506 -60.93 -25.27 -11.03
N ASN A 507 -60.46 -24.39 -10.13
CA ASN A 507 -59.98 -24.69 -8.78
C ASN A 507 -59.54 -23.38 -8.09
N GLU A 508 -60.38 -22.34 -8.09
CA GLU A 508 -60.31 -21.35 -7.01
C GLU A 508 -61.23 -21.86 -5.91
N ASP A 509 -60.63 -22.38 -4.83
CA ASP A 509 -61.31 -22.91 -3.65
C ASP A 509 -62.62 -22.16 -3.37
N GLU A 510 -63.74 -22.87 -3.14
CA GLU A 510 -64.99 -22.25 -2.67
C GLU A 510 -64.75 -21.32 -1.47
N GLU A 511 -63.71 -21.62 -0.68
CA GLU A 511 -63.18 -20.80 0.39
C GLU A 511 -62.63 -19.44 -0.11
N LEU A 512 -61.86 -19.38 -1.19
CA LEU A 512 -61.33 -18.13 -1.75
C LEU A 512 -62.45 -17.24 -2.31
N THR A 513 -63.45 -17.83 -2.95
CA THR A 513 -64.61 -17.11 -3.51
C THR A 513 -65.54 -16.60 -2.39
N CYS A 514 -65.74 -17.42 -1.35
CA CYS A 514 -66.43 -17.03 -0.12
C CYS A 514 -65.68 -15.90 0.62
N LEU A 515 -64.36 -15.98 0.71
CA LEU A 515 -63.52 -14.95 1.34
C LEU A 515 -63.52 -13.65 0.52
N LYS A 516 -63.38 -13.70 -0.81
CA LYS A 516 -63.50 -12.53 -1.71
C LYS A 516 -64.86 -11.85 -1.51
N THR A 517 -65.95 -12.62 -1.42
CA THR A 517 -67.30 -12.09 -1.18
C THR A 517 -67.46 -11.52 0.24
N LYS A 518 -66.96 -12.22 1.26
CA LYS A 518 -66.99 -11.79 2.67
C LYS A 518 -66.17 -10.52 2.92
N PHE A 519 -65.08 -10.33 2.18
CA PHE A 519 -64.18 -9.18 2.29
C PHE A 519 -64.36 -8.13 1.19
N ALA A 520 -65.35 -8.26 0.30
CA ALA A 520 -65.65 -7.29 -0.77
C ALA A 520 -65.90 -5.86 -0.23
N TYR A 521 -66.36 -5.74 1.02
CA TYR A 521 -66.51 -4.43 1.68
C TYR A 521 -65.16 -3.73 1.93
N LEU A 522 -64.04 -4.47 2.03
CA LEU A 522 -62.69 -3.91 2.16
C LEU A 522 -62.20 -3.31 0.84
N GLU A 523 -62.55 -3.92 -0.30
CA GLU A 523 -62.24 -3.38 -1.63
C GLU A 523 -62.92 -2.03 -1.84
N LYS A 524 -64.20 -1.91 -1.43
CA LYS A 524 -64.94 -0.62 -1.43
C LYS A 524 -64.32 0.45 -0.52
N LYS A 525 -63.56 0.06 0.51
CA LYS A 525 -62.87 1.00 1.41
C LYS A 525 -61.56 1.54 0.84
N VAL A 526 -61.03 0.97 -0.24
CA VAL A 526 -59.80 1.46 -0.90
C VAL A 526 -59.98 2.90 -1.41
N GLU A 527 -61.19 3.28 -1.83
CA GLU A 527 -61.52 4.64 -2.29
C GLU A 527 -61.38 5.71 -1.19
N LEU A 528 -61.48 5.30 0.09
CA LEU A 528 -61.34 6.17 1.26
C LEU A 528 -59.86 6.44 1.60
N LEU A 529 -58.91 5.79 0.94
CA LEU A 529 -57.49 6.03 1.17
C LEU A 529 -57.03 7.37 0.54
N PRO A 530 -56.09 8.08 1.20
CA PRO A 530 -55.47 9.27 0.65
C PRO A 530 -54.70 8.93 -0.64
N ALA A 531 -54.65 9.88 -1.58
CA ALA A 531 -53.96 9.70 -2.87
C ALA A 531 -52.46 9.42 -2.69
N VAL A 532 -51.85 9.96 -1.62
CA VAL A 532 -50.48 9.63 -1.19
C VAL A 532 -50.56 8.64 -0.03
N LYS A 533 -50.25 7.37 -0.30
CA LYS A 533 -50.20 6.32 0.74
C LYS A 533 -48.99 6.55 1.65
N SER A 534 -49.21 6.61 2.97
CA SER A 534 -48.11 6.62 3.93
C SER A 534 -47.47 5.23 4.03
N VAL A 535 -46.13 5.16 4.00
CA VAL A 535 -45.39 3.90 4.16
C VAL A 535 -45.61 3.33 5.57
N LEU A 536 -46.06 2.07 5.65
CA LEU A 536 -46.23 1.27 6.89
C LEU A 536 -46.83 2.08 8.07
N PRO A 537 -48.09 2.55 7.97
CA PRO A 537 -48.73 3.24 9.08
C PRO A 537 -48.94 2.28 10.25
N GLY A 538 -48.85 2.78 11.48
CA GLY A 538 -48.82 1.92 12.68
C GLY A 538 -47.41 1.58 13.18
N TYR A 539 -46.38 1.72 12.34
CA TYR A 539 -45.00 1.41 12.73
C TYR A 539 -44.24 2.64 13.30
N PRO A 540 -43.25 2.41 14.19
CA PRO A 540 -42.38 3.45 14.73
C PRO A 540 -41.67 4.26 13.64
N LYS A 541 -41.46 5.56 13.87
CA LYS A 541 -40.80 6.45 12.89
C LYS A 541 -39.37 6.03 12.57
N TRP A 542 -38.60 5.56 13.55
CA TRP A 542 -37.24 5.07 13.31
C TRP A 542 -37.24 3.87 12.36
N TYR A 543 -38.19 2.95 12.49
CA TYR A 543 -38.32 1.74 11.67
C TYR A 543 -38.80 2.08 10.25
N ARG A 544 -39.80 2.96 10.12
CA ARG A 544 -40.28 3.45 8.81
C ARG A 544 -39.20 4.13 7.96
N LYS A 545 -38.20 4.76 8.59
CA LYS A 545 -37.04 5.34 7.89
C LYS A 545 -36.14 4.28 7.24
N LEU A 546 -36.22 3.02 7.67
CA LEU A 546 -35.44 1.91 7.12
C LEU A 546 -36.15 1.22 5.95
N CYS A 547 -37.43 1.53 5.70
CA CYS A 547 -38.22 0.89 4.64
C CYS A 547 -38.22 1.72 3.36
N THR A 548 -38.23 1.04 2.20
CA THR A 548 -38.42 1.68 0.89
C THR A 548 -39.88 2.11 0.71
N LYS A 549 -40.10 3.14 -0.12
CA LYS A 549 -41.46 3.52 -0.51
C LYS A 549 -42.03 2.46 -1.47
N PRO A 550 -43.34 2.16 -1.41
CA PRO A 550 -43.96 1.25 -2.37
C PRO A 550 -43.93 1.88 -3.77
N ASP A 551 -43.12 1.31 -4.66
CA ASP A 551 -43.11 1.63 -6.10
C ASP A 551 -44.07 0.70 -6.85
N LEU A 552 -44.52 1.11 -8.05
CA LEU A 552 -45.45 0.36 -8.90
C LEU A 552 -44.87 -0.97 -9.46
N SER A 553 -43.60 -1.28 -9.19
CA SER A 553 -42.93 -2.52 -9.61
C SER A 553 -43.32 -3.72 -8.74
N ALA A 554 -43.55 -4.87 -9.37
CA ALA A 554 -43.94 -6.13 -8.71
C ALA A 554 -42.94 -6.72 -7.70
N THR A 555 -41.76 -6.11 -7.52
CA THR A 555 -40.64 -6.58 -6.67
C THR A 555 -40.57 -5.93 -5.29
N TRP A 556 -41.49 -5.02 -4.95
CA TRP A 556 -41.48 -4.36 -3.64
C TRP A 556 -41.97 -5.30 -2.52
N THR A 557 -41.17 -5.46 -1.46
CA THR A 557 -41.53 -6.23 -0.26
C THR A 557 -41.55 -5.33 0.98
N PRO A 558 -42.53 -5.49 1.88
CA PRO A 558 -42.59 -4.72 3.12
C PRO A 558 -41.47 -5.16 4.08
N GLY A 559 -40.64 -4.21 4.53
CA GLY A 559 -39.58 -4.47 5.52
C GLY A 559 -38.42 -3.45 5.48
N PRO A 560 -37.46 -3.54 6.41
CA PRO A 560 -36.33 -2.63 6.51
C PRO A 560 -35.24 -3.00 5.49
N GLN A 561 -35.38 -2.48 4.26
CA GLN A 561 -34.46 -2.73 3.15
C GLN A 561 -33.28 -1.74 3.09
N LEU A 562 -33.44 -0.52 3.62
CA LEU A 562 -32.44 0.54 3.61
C LEU A 562 -31.46 0.46 4.79
N ILE A 563 -31.22 -0.74 5.32
CA ILE A 563 -30.35 -0.95 6.49
C ILE A 563 -28.91 -1.22 6.07
N SER A 564 -27.94 -0.64 6.79
CA SER A 564 -26.52 -0.89 6.54
C SER A 564 -25.68 -0.74 7.80
N THR A 565 -24.47 -1.30 7.82
CA THR A 565 -23.51 -1.16 8.93
C THR A 565 -23.01 0.28 9.14
N SER A 566 -23.25 1.18 8.18
CA SER A 566 -22.94 2.60 8.30
C SER A 566 -24.00 3.43 9.04
N MET A 567 -25.21 2.88 9.25
CA MET A 567 -26.27 3.62 9.91
C MET A 567 -26.03 3.73 11.41
N GLN A 568 -26.41 4.87 11.98
CA GLN A 568 -26.26 5.14 13.42
C GLN A 568 -27.12 4.21 14.30
N ILE A 569 -28.21 3.65 13.78
CA ILE A 569 -29.05 2.72 14.53
C ILE A 569 -28.44 1.30 14.62
N THR A 570 -27.56 0.95 13.68
CA THR A 570 -27.03 -0.43 13.55
C THR A 570 -26.24 -0.89 14.78
N PRO A 571 -25.34 -0.10 15.39
CA PRO A 571 -24.67 -0.51 16.63
C PRO A 571 -25.63 -0.80 17.81
N LYS A 572 -26.82 -0.16 17.82
CA LYS A 572 -27.86 -0.40 18.83
C LYS A 572 -28.62 -1.70 18.55
N LEU A 573 -28.99 -1.95 17.29
CA LEU A 573 -29.65 -3.20 16.87
C LEU A 573 -28.77 -4.45 17.09
N LEU A 574 -27.46 -4.28 17.03
CA LEU A 574 -26.48 -5.35 17.32
C LEU A 574 -26.14 -5.49 18.81
N CYS A 575 -26.70 -4.65 19.67
CA CYS A 575 -26.42 -4.61 21.11
C CYS A 575 -24.90 -4.58 21.40
N LEU A 576 -24.18 -3.66 20.76
CA LEU A 576 -22.73 -3.57 20.92
C LEU A 576 -22.35 -3.02 22.30
N THR A 577 -21.27 -3.57 22.84
CA THR A 577 -20.66 -3.20 24.11
C THR A 577 -19.17 -2.89 23.93
N TRP A 578 -18.65 -1.98 24.75
CA TRP A 578 -17.22 -1.66 24.86
C TRP A 578 -16.73 -2.09 26.24
N GLU A 579 -15.80 -3.05 26.28
CA GLU A 579 -15.28 -3.66 27.52
C GLU A 579 -16.40 -4.19 28.44
N GLY A 580 -17.52 -4.64 27.84
CA GLY A 580 -18.72 -5.12 28.56
C GLY A 580 -19.72 -4.03 28.95
N TYR A 581 -19.48 -2.76 28.65
CA TYR A 581 -20.42 -1.64 28.88
C TYR A 581 -21.22 -1.31 27.62
N PRO A 582 -22.54 -1.04 27.70
CA PRO A 582 -23.37 -0.80 26.52
C PRO A 582 -23.03 0.52 25.82
N LEU A 583 -22.98 0.48 24.49
CA LEU A 583 -22.74 1.66 23.66
C LEU A 583 -23.96 2.58 23.58
N HIS A 584 -23.70 3.89 23.64
CA HIS A 584 -24.70 4.94 23.48
C HIS A 584 -24.15 6.08 22.61
N PHE A 585 -25.04 6.77 21.88
CA PHE A 585 -24.65 7.84 20.97
C PHE A 585 -25.25 9.19 21.39
N ILE A 586 -24.40 10.21 21.40
CA ILE A 586 -24.81 11.59 21.70
C ILE A 586 -24.35 12.50 20.57
N LYS A 587 -25.26 13.34 20.05
CA LYS A 587 -25.05 14.14 18.82
C LYS A 587 -23.79 15.03 18.88
N GLU A 588 -23.47 15.56 20.05
CA GLU A 588 -22.33 16.46 20.24
C GLU A 588 -21.01 15.69 20.39
N LEU A 589 -21.01 14.64 21.23
CA LEU A 589 -19.80 13.90 21.62
C LEU A 589 -19.48 12.68 20.75
N GLY A 590 -20.45 12.18 19.98
CA GLY A 590 -20.35 10.95 19.20
C GLY A 590 -20.70 9.69 20.00
N TRP A 591 -20.13 8.55 19.59
CA TRP A 591 -20.29 7.27 20.30
C TRP A 591 -19.44 7.20 21.57
N GLY A 592 -20.04 6.66 22.62
CA GLY A 592 -19.45 6.34 23.90
C GLY A 592 -20.12 5.13 24.54
N PHE A 593 -19.83 4.88 25.80
CA PHE A 593 -20.46 3.82 26.60
C PHE A 593 -20.90 4.35 27.96
N LEU A 594 -21.87 3.65 28.56
CA LEU A 594 -22.50 4.02 29.83
C LEU A 594 -21.89 3.24 31.00
N VAL A 595 -21.43 3.95 32.03
CA VAL A 595 -20.91 3.36 33.27
C VAL A 595 -21.73 3.84 34.47
N PRO A 596 -22.49 2.97 35.16
CA PRO A 596 -23.29 3.38 36.31
C PRO A 596 -22.40 3.71 37.53
N PHE A 597 -22.75 4.74 38.29
CA PHE A 597 -22.12 5.06 39.58
C PHE A 597 -23.11 5.20 40.74
N SER A 598 -24.41 5.40 40.45
CA SER A 598 -25.48 5.36 41.44
C SER A 598 -26.30 4.07 41.25
N TYR A 599 -26.72 3.49 42.37
CA TYR A 599 -27.62 2.33 42.43
C TYR A 599 -29.01 2.71 42.98
N GLU A 600 -29.23 4.00 43.29
CA GLU A 600 -30.49 4.51 43.83
C GLU A 600 -31.49 4.76 42.70
N MET A 601 -32.71 4.27 42.88
CA MET A 601 -33.81 4.41 41.92
C MET A 601 -34.24 5.87 41.85
N ASN A 602 -33.82 6.60 40.82
CA ASN A 602 -34.40 7.91 40.53
C ASN A 602 -35.74 7.70 39.79
N PRO A 603 -36.90 8.12 40.36
CA PRO A 603 -38.20 7.95 39.71
C PRO A 603 -38.40 8.83 38.46
N VAL A 604 -37.41 9.66 38.10
CA VAL A 604 -37.47 10.65 37.01
C VAL A 604 -36.56 10.30 35.82
N GLY A 605 -35.66 9.34 35.96
CA GLY A 605 -34.69 8.96 34.91
C GLY A 605 -35.32 8.12 33.80
N LYS A 606 -34.96 8.39 32.53
CA LYS A 606 -35.42 7.61 31.37
C LYS A 606 -34.57 6.36 31.10
N ILE A 607 -33.42 6.23 31.78
CA ILE A 607 -32.47 5.14 31.59
C ILE A 607 -32.88 3.91 32.42
N PRO A 608 -33.00 2.71 31.83
CA PRO A 608 -33.27 1.47 32.57
C PRO A 608 -32.05 1.00 33.40
N LEU A 609 -31.93 1.54 34.61
CA LEU A 609 -30.80 1.35 35.53
C LEU A 609 -30.63 -0.10 36.02
N GLU A 610 -31.71 -0.81 36.30
CA GLU A 610 -31.68 -2.19 36.82
C GLU A 610 -30.99 -3.15 35.84
N LYS A 611 -31.34 -3.08 34.54
CA LYS A 611 -30.71 -3.90 33.51
C LYS A 611 -29.28 -3.47 33.22
N LEU A 612 -28.96 -2.18 33.36
CA LEU A 612 -27.61 -1.65 33.14
C LEU A 612 -26.64 -2.20 34.19
N VAL A 613 -27.04 -2.17 35.47
CA VAL A 613 -26.25 -2.70 36.59
C VAL A 613 -26.03 -4.21 36.46
N ASN A 614 -27.06 -4.96 36.04
CA ASN A 614 -26.95 -6.41 35.85
C ASN A 614 -26.00 -6.81 34.71
N LYS A 615 -25.84 -5.95 33.70
CA LYS A 615 -25.04 -6.24 32.50
C LYS A 615 -23.58 -5.80 32.61
N CYS A 616 -23.29 -4.76 33.39
CA CYS A 616 -21.93 -4.27 33.55
C CYS A 616 -21.05 -5.28 34.30
N PRO A 617 -19.78 -5.50 33.88
CA PRO A 617 -18.84 -6.33 34.63
C PRO A 617 -18.55 -5.68 36.00
N LEU A 618 -19.13 -6.25 37.05
CA LEU A 618 -18.96 -5.81 38.43
C LEU A 618 -17.49 -5.96 38.88
N SER A 619 -16.78 -4.84 39.09
CA SER A 619 -15.71 -4.78 40.09
C SER A 619 -16.31 -4.35 41.44
N LEU A 620 -17.23 -5.14 42.02
CA LEU A 620 -17.76 -4.94 43.38
C LEU A 620 -18.47 -6.22 43.88
N LYS A 621 -17.70 -7.29 44.10
CA LYS A 621 -18.02 -8.28 45.13
C LYS A 621 -17.00 -8.12 46.26
N ASN A 622 -17.24 -7.15 47.15
CA ASN A 622 -16.80 -7.15 48.56
C ASN A 622 -17.14 -5.81 49.24
N ASN A 623 -18.42 -5.53 49.46
CA ASN A 623 -18.88 -4.47 50.38
C ASN A 623 -19.75 -5.03 51.51
N LYS A 624 -19.40 -6.22 52.01
CA LYS A 624 -19.92 -6.74 53.30
C LYS A 624 -18.86 -6.79 54.41
N ALA A 625 -17.66 -6.23 54.20
CA ALA A 625 -16.54 -6.35 55.15
C ALA A 625 -15.83 -5.02 55.48
N LYS A 626 -16.54 -3.88 55.51
CA LYS A 626 -16.02 -2.60 56.02
C LYS A 626 -17.03 -1.84 56.90
N HIS A 627 -17.80 -2.58 57.69
CA HIS A 627 -18.18 -2.08 59.02
C HIS A 627 -17.16 -2.68 59.99
N ILE A 628 -16.75 -1.91 61.00
CA ILE A 628 -15.59 -2.09 61.89
C ILE A 628 -14.38 -1.29 61.37
N SER A 629 -13.86 -0.42 62.25
CA SER A 629 -12.82 0.62 62.08
C SER A 629 -13.25 1.96 61.45
N ILE A 630 -14.22 2.64 62.10
CA ILE A 630 -14.43 4.10 62.00
C ILE A 630 -13.90 4.87 63.24
N ASP A 631 -13.41 4.21 64.29
CA ASP A 631 -13.07 4.89 65.55
C ASP A 631 -11.60 5.28 65.74
N ILE A 632 -11.00 6.07 64.82
CA ILE A 632 -9.78 6.86 65.16
C ILE A 632 -9.76 8.27 64.50
N CYS A 633 -10.51 8.54 63.43
CA CYS A 633 -10.39 9.81 62.69
C CYS A 633 -11.51 10.84 62.95
N GLN A 634 -12.18 10.83 64.10
CA GLN A 634 -13.25 11.79 64.42
C GLN A 634 -12.85 13.01 65.28
N GLU A 635 -11.60 13.11 65.75
CA GLU A 635 -11.23 14.19 66.68
C GLU A 635 -10.44 15.36 66.04
N VAL A 636 -9.99 15.27 64.79
CA VAL A 636 -9.09 16.30 64.21
C VAL A 636 -9.75 17.25 63.20
N ASP A 637 -10.85 16.85 62.55
CA ASP A 637 -11.44 17.65 61.46
C ASP A 637 -12.68 18.48 61.84
N ARG A 638 -12.90 18.71 63.14
CA ARG A 638 -14.07 19.48 63.62
C ARG A 638 -13.84 21.00 63.71
N LYS A 639 -12.74 21.53 63.17
CA LYS A 639 -12.51 22.98 63.05
C LYS A 639 -11.68 23.31 61.82
N ILE A 640 -12.31 23.46 60.64
CA ILE A 640 -11.99 24.47 59.61
C ILE A 640 -13.17 24.57 58.63
N SER A 641 -13.88 25.68 58.76
CA SER A 641 -14.65 26.46 57.77
C SER A 641 -15.60 25.76 56.76
N CYS A 642 -16.88 26.13 56.89
CA CYS A 642 -18.03 25.97 55.98
C CYS A 642 -17.86 26.45 54.52
N ASN A 643 -16.65 26.67 54.01
CA ASN A 643 -16.42 27.08 52.61
C ASN A 643 -15.85 25.97 51.70
N TYR A 644 -15.53 24.79 52.23
CA TYR A 644 -15.04 23.66 51.42
C TYR A 644 -16.18 22.91 50.69
N TYR A 645 -17.39 22.88 51.26
CA TYR A 645 -18.52 22.12 50.72
C TYR A 645 -19.21 22.73 49.47
N LYS A 646 -18.86 23.97 49.07
CA LYS A 646 -19.33 24.54 47.80
C LYS A 646 -18.39 24.27 46.61
N SER A 647 -17.13 23.91 46.85
CA SER A 647 -16.13 23.62 45.80
C SER A 647 -16.13 22.13 45.37
N LEU A 648 -16.53 21.22 46.27
CA LEU A 648 -16.63 19.78 45.98
C LEU A 648 -17.80 19.38 45.07
N LYS A 649 -18.70 20.31 44.70
CA LYS A 649 -19.77 20.04 43.74
C LYS A 649 -19.32 20.11 42.27
N GLN A 650 -18.06 20.47 41.97
CA GLN A 650 -17.61 20.74 40.60
C GLN A 650 -16.58 19.77 40.00
N ASN A 651 -16.08 18.76 40.72
CA ASN A 651 -15.18 17.76 40.12
C ASN A 651 -15.44 16.35 40.66
N LYS A 652 -16.53 15.71 40.20
CA LYS A 652 -16.69 14.26 40.33
C LYS A 652 -15.82 13.58 39.25
N ILE A 653 -14.61 13.16 39.62
CA ILE A 653 -13.76 12.31 38.76
C ILE A 653 -14.30 10.88 38.84
N CYS A 654 -14.50 10.22 37.69
CA CYS A 654 -14.90 8.82 37.62
C CYS A 654 -13.74 7.92 38.10
N ASN A 655 -13.73 7.56 39.39
CA ASN A 655 -12.78 6.58 39.96
C ASN A 655 -13.18 5.12 39.68
N THR A 656 -14.34 4.88 39.05
CA THR A 656 -14.96 3.55 38.91
C THR A 656 -14.50 2.80 37.65
N TYR A 657 -13.96 3.47 36.64
CA TYR A 657 -13.55 2.88 35.36
C TYR A 657 -12.06 3.18 35.06
N SER A 658 -11.27 2.12 34.88
CA SER A 658 -9.82 2.17 34.60
C SER A 658 -9.44 1.71 33.18
N GLY A 659 -10.43 1.56 32.29
CA GLY A 659 -10.24 1.04 30.94
C GLY A 659 -9.85 2.08 29.88
N SER A 660 -9.98 1.72 28.61
CA SER A 660 -9.45 2.47 27.45
C SER A 660 -10.26 3.70 27.00
N GLY A 661 -11.44 3.94 27.57
CA GLY A 661 -12.31 5.06 27.21
C GLY A 661 -11.78 6.46 27.59
N ILE A 662 -12.20 7.48 26.83
CA ILE A 662 -11.84 8.89 27.09
C ILE A 662 -12.90 9.50 28.01
N GLN A 663 -12.51 9.81 29.25
CA GLN A 663 -13.39 10.46 30.21
C GLN A 663 -13.85 11.83 29.70
N CYS A 664 -15.15 12.08 29.84
CA CYS A 664 -15.75 13.40 29.69
C CYS A 664 -16.64 13.68 30.90
N ASN A 665 -16.75 14.95 31.31
CA ASN A 665 -17.49 15.37 32.51
C ASN A 665 -19.02 15.29 32.33
N MET A 666 -19.52 14.41 31.47
CA MET A 666 -20.95 14.31 31.17
C MET A 666 -21.59 13.17 31.97
N VAL A 667 -22.55 13.56 32.80
CA VAL A 667 -23.39 12.68 33.60
C VAL A 667 -24.77 12.64 32.97
N LEU A 668 -25.34 11.45 32.82
CA LEU A 668 -26.71 11.24 32.35
C LEU A 668 -27.60 10.85 33.54
N ASP A 669 -28.76 11.50 33.66
CA ASP A 669 -29.81 11.28 34.68
C ASP A 669 -29.29 11.15 36.13
N ASP A 670 -28.18 11.82 36.45
CA ASP A 670 -27.45 11.76 37.74
C ASP A 670 -27.08 10.33 38.23
N CYS A 671 -27.08 9.36 37.32
CA CYS A 671 -26.90 7.94 37.65
C CYS A 671 -25.77 7.25 36.86
N CYS A 672 -25.44 7.76 35.67
CA CYS A 672 -24.45 7.16 34.77
C CYS A 672 -23.40 8.16 34.27
N TRP A 673 -22.16 7.72 34.14
CA TRP A 673 -21.11 8.40 33.38
C TRP A 673 -21.21 8.03 31.90
N PHE A 674 -21.11 9.03 31.03
CA PHE A 674 -20.85 8.80 29.61
C PHE A 674 -19.35 8.93 29.34
N ILE A 675 -18.75 7.91 28.73
CA ILE A 675 -17.32 7.89 28.39
C ILE A 675 -17.17 7.75 26.87
N LYS A 676 -16.40 8.65 26.24
CA LYS A 676 -16.20 8.66 24.78
C LYS A 676 -15.33 7.49 24.32
N LEU A 677 -15.64 6.95 23.15
CA LEU A 677 -14.76 5.99 22.49
C LEU A 677 -13.45 6.67 22.03
N PRO A 678 -12.30 5.96 22.10
CA PRO A 678 -11.02 6.49 21.66
C PRO A 678 -10.98 6.63 20.13
N HIS A 679 -10.57 7.80 19.64
CA HIS A 679 -10.42 8.07 18.21
C HIS A 679 -8.93 8.02 17.80
N LYS A 680 -8.62 7.50 16.60
CA LYS A 680 -7.24 7.36 16.09
C LYS A 680 -6.48 8.68 16.02
N ASP A 681 -7.17 9.75 15.61
CA ASP A 681 -6.62 11.11 15.41
C ASP A 681 -6.61 11.94 16.71
N GLY A 682 -6.78 11.29 17.87
CA GLY A 682 -6.70 11.93 19.19
C GLY A 682 -8.05 12.24 19.84
N SER A 683 -7.99 12.72 21.08
CA SER A 683 -9.15 12.82 21.98
C SER A 683 -10.15 13.93 21.64
N SER A 684 -9.75 14.91 20.83
CA SER A 684 -10.62 16.00 20.35
C SER A 684 -11.63 15.53 19.32
N HIS A 685 -11.32 14.47 18.57
CA HIS A 685 -12.18 13.92 17.54
C HIS A 685 -13.30 13.05 18.16
N ARG A 686 -14.41 12.91 17.45
CA ARG A 686 -15.56 12.10 17.86
C ARG A 686 -15.69 10.87 16.98
N VAL A 687 -16.10 9.75 17.58
CA VAL A 687 -16.37 8.52 16.83
C VAL A 687 -17.77 8.60 16.24
N GLY A 688 -17.86 8.58 14.90
CA GLY A 688 -19.14 8.63 14.19
C GLY A 688 -19.76 7.25 13.95
N ASN A 689 -18.94 6.22 13.70
CA ASN A 689 -19.40 4.84 13.50
C ASN A 689 -18.45 3.86 14.23
N PRO A 690 -18.92 3.09 15.23
CA PRO A 690 -18.10 2.12 15.96
C PRO A 690 -17.84 0.83 15.15
N LEU A 691 -18.53 0.64 14.02
CA LEU A 691 -18.29 -0.44 13.05
C LEU A 691 -17.37 0.01 11.90
N ALA A 692 -16.75 1.18 12.02
CA ALA A 692 -15.77 1.65 11.04
C ALA A 692 -14.50 0.77 11.06
N LYS A 693 -13.76 0.80 9.95
CA LYS A 693 -12.53 0.02 9.74
C LYS A 693 -11.53 0.11 10.91
N ASP A 694 -11.42 1.28 11.54
CA ASP A 694 -10.46 1.55 12.61
C ASP A 694 -10.75 0.77 13.91
N PHE A 695 -11.98 0.27 14.09
CA PHE A 695 -12.41 -0.48 15.29
C PHE A 695 -12.48 -1.99 15.07
N LEU A 696 -12.18 -2.49 13.86
CA LEU A 696 -12.25 -3.93 13.57
C LEU A 696 -11.26 -4.75 14.42
N SER A 697 -10.05 -4.23 14.67
CA SER A 697 -9.07 -4.89 15.55
C SER A 697 -9.59 -5.02 16.98
N LYS A 698 -10.34 -4.02 17.46
CA LYS A 698 -10.95 -4.02 18.80
C LYS A 698 -12.02 -5.10 18.94
N PHE A 699 -12.60 -5.54 17.83
CA PHE A 699 -13.54 -6.67 17.82
C PHE A 699 -12.84 -8.01 18.06
N TYR A 700 -11.69 -8.24 17.41
CA TYR A 700 -10.87 -9.44 17.63
C TYR A 700 -10.24 -9.48 19.03
N GLU A 701 -9.90 -8.32 19.59
CA GLU A 701 -9.40 -8.19 20.96
C GLU A 701 -10.51 -8.38 22.03
N ASN A 702 -11.76 -8.63 21.63
CA ASN A 702 -12.96 -8.67 22.50
C ASN A 702 -13.20 -7.38 23.31
N VAL A 703 -12.60 -6.25 22.89
CA VAL A 703 -12.82 -4.93 23.49
C VAL A 703 -14.15 -4.35 23.01
N LEU A 704 -14.47 -4.50 21.72
CA LEU A 704 -15.77 -4.19 21.15
C LEU A 704 -16.48 -5.51 20.85
N SER A 705 -17.58 -5.83 21.50
CA SER A 705 -18.29 -7.10 21.31
C SER A 705 -19.80 -6.89 21.24
N GLY A 706 -20.49 -7.75 20.52
CA GLY A 706 -21.96 -7.79 20.53
C GLY A 706 -22.45 -8.95 21.39
N ASP A 707 -23.63 -8.79 22.00
CA ASP A 707 -24.21 -9.82 22.88
C ASP A 707 -24.66 -11.10 22.16
N THR A 708 -24.55 -11.17 20.84
CA THR A 708 -25.15 -12.25 20.04
C THR A 708 -24.26 -12.68 18.88
N GLU A 709 -24.37 -13.95 18.49
CA GLU A 709 -23.65 -14.54 17.36
C GLU A 709 -23.90 -13.78 16.04
N VAL A 710 -25.10 -13.20 15.87
CA VAL A 710 -25.47 -12.37 14.72
C VAL A 710 -24.56 -11.14 14.61
N ALA A 711 -24.21 -10.49 15.72
CA ALA A 711 -23.34 -9.33 15.70
C ALA A 711 -21.92 -9.69 15.27
N GLN A 712 -21.40 -10.83 15.73
CA GLN A 712 -20.11 -11.33 15.29
C GLN A 712 -20.11 -11.68 13.79
N LYS A 713 -21.19 -12.30 13.31
CA LYS A 713 -21.35 -12.65 11.89
C LYS A 713 -21.43 -11.40 11.00
N VAL A 714 -22.25 -10.40 11.36
CA VAL A 714 -22.37 -9.12 10.65
C VAL A 714 -21.02 -8.38 10.58
N VAL A 715 -20.25 -8.38 11.67
CA VAL A 715 -18.92 -7.76 11.68
C VAL A 715 -17.93 -8.52 10.82
N SER A 716 -17.94 -9.87 10.88
CA SER A 716 -17.12 -10.72 10.02
C SER A 716 -17.41 -10.47 8.54
N ILE A 717 -18.69 -10.43 8.15
CA ILE A 717 -19.10 -10.12 6.77
C ILE A 717 -18.68 -8.70 6.39
N SER A 718 -18.91 -7.71 7.25
CA SER A 718 -18.50 -6.32 7.00
C SER A 718 -16.97 -6.19 6.79
N ASN A 719 -16.16 -6.96 7.52
CA ASN A 719 -14.71 -7.02 7.29
C ASN A 719 -14.38 -7.60 5.90
N GLN A 720 -15.03 -8.71 5.52
CA GLN A 720 -14.87 -9.35 4.20
C GLN A 720 -15.23 -8.44 3.03
N LEU A 721 -16.32 -7.68 3.16
CA LEU A 721 -16.80 -6.73 2.15
C LEU A 721 -15.91 -5.48 2.03
N SER A 722 -15.17 -5.11 3.09
CA SER A 722 -14.49 -3.81 3.18
C SER A 722 -13.44 -3.59 2.10
N TYR A 723 -12.69 -4.63 1.71
CA TYR A 723 -11.65 -4.51 0.69
C TYR A 723 -12.26 -4.32 -0.70
N TRP A 724 -13.20 -5.19 -1.08
CA TRP A 724 -13.86 -5.12 -2.39
C TRP A 724 -14.64 -3.81 -2.55
N LYS A 725 -15.40 -3.38 -1.55
CA LYS A 725 -16.13 -2.11 -1.57
C LYS A 725 -15.26 -0.89 -1.91
N ASN A 726 -14.02 -0.86 -1.41
CA ASN A 726 -13.10 0.26 -1.63
C ASN A 726 -12.34 0.17 -2.96
N ASN A 727 -12.10 -1.04 -3.47
CA ASN A 727 -11.24 -1.26 -4.64
C ASN A 727 -12.01 -1.61 -5.91
N LYS A 728 -13.26 -2.09 -5.83
CA LYS A 728 -14.01 -2.63 -6.97
C LYS A 728 -14.12 -1.65 -8.14
N ALA A 729 -14.40 -0.38 -7.87
CA ALA A 729 -14.48 0.65 -8.91
C ALA A 729 -13.16 0.72 -9.69
N ARG A 730 -12.02 0.77 -9.00
CA ARG A 730 -10.69 0.86 -9.63
C ARG A 730 -10.29 -0.41 -10.40
N ILE A 731 -10.74 -1.57 -9.94
CA ILE A 731 -10.47 -2.87 -10.58
C ILE A 731 -11.32 -3.02 -11.85
N ILE A 732 -12.62 -2.74 -11.78
CA ILE A 732 -13.56 -2.81 -12.91
C ILE A 732 -13.22 -1.72 -13.95
N GLU A 733 -12.73 -0.56 -13.50
CA GLU A 733 -12.29 0.53 -14.38
C GLU A 733 -10.97 0.24 -15.11
N GLN A 734 -10.26 -0.86 -14.83
CA GLN A 734 -9.07 -1.23 -15.61
C GLN A 734 -9.39 -1.40 -17.10
N MET A 735 -8.46 -1.01 -17.97
CA MET A 735 -8.60 -1.14 -19.42
C MET A 735 -7.93 -2.44 -19.86
N VAL A 736 -8.75 -3.46 -20.12
CA VAL A 736 -8.30 -4.76 -20.64
C VAL A 736 -8.47 -4.76 -22.15
N VAL A 737 -7.40 -5.09 -22.86
CA VAL A 737 -7.42 -5.23 -24.32
C VAL A 737 -7.11 -6.68 -24.67
N TRP A 738 -8.00 -7.28 -25.47
CA TRP A 738 -7.90 -8.67 -25.89
C TRP A 738 -7.10 -8.78 -27.20
N LEU A 739 -6.18 -9.73 -27.24
CA LEU A 739 -5.32 -9.97 -28.39
C LEU A 739 -6.05 -10.88 -29.39
N GLU A 740 -6.24 -10.42 -30.62
CA GLU A 740 -6.79 -11.26 -31.67
C GLU A 740 -5.84 -12.40 -32.05
N ARG A 741 -6.40 -13.52 -32.52
CA ARG A 741 -5.64 -14.71 -32.94
C ARG A 741 -4.55 -14.42 -33.97
N LYS A 742 -4.72 -13.36 -34.78
CA LYS A 742 -3.73 -12.93 -35.78
C LYS A 742 -2.41 -12.48 -35.13
N PHE A 743 -2.48 -11.82 -33.97
CA PHE A 743 -1.33 -11.23 -33.28
C PHE A 743 -0.66 -12.16 -32.26
N LEU A 744 -1.29 -13.30 -31.95
CA LEU A 744 -0.71 -14.30 -31.04
C LEU A 744 0.43 -15.09 -31.70
N PRO A 745 1.49 -15.44 -30.96
CA PRO A 745 2.50 -16.39 -31.42
C PRO A 745 1.89 -17.72 -31.87
N PRO A 746 2.48 -18.46 -32.84
CA PRO A 746 1.93 -19.71 -33.37
C PRO A 746 1.57 -20.74 -32.29
N GLN A 747 2.38 -20.84 -31.25
CA GLN A 747 2.20 -21.74 -30.10
C GLN A 747 0.90 -21.46 -29.32
N LEU A 748 0.44 -20.20 -29.31
CA LEU A 748 -0.75 -19.73 -28.60
C LEU A 748 -1.99 -19.64 -29.49
N LYS A 749 -1.84 -19.72 -30.83
CA LYS A 749 -2.97 -19.66 -31.76
C LYS A 749 -3.91 -20.87 -31.66
N ASN A 750 -3.37 -22.02 -31.23
CA ASN A 750 -4.09 -23.28 -31.12
C ASN A 750 -4.75 -23.49 -29.75
N ASP A 751 -4.59 -22.53 -28.83
CA ASP A 751 -5.21 -22.59 -27.50
C ASP A 751 -6.66 -22.05 -27.57
N GLU A 752 -7.58 -22.65 -26.81
CA GLU A 752 -8.97 -22.21 -26.74
C GLU A 752 -9.13 -20.94 -25.91
N LYS A 753 -8.17 -20.65 -25.01
CA LYS A 753 -8.22 -19.51 -24.09
C LYS A 753 -8.05 -18.17 -24.80
N LYS A 754 -8.76 -17.16 -24.30
CA LYS A 754 -8.56 -15.74 -24.68
C LYS A 754 -7.37 -15.17 -23.92
N TYR A 755 -6.51 -14.46 -24.63
CA TYR A 755 -5.36 -13.75 -24.06
C TYR A 755 -5.52 -12.25 -24.22
N GLY A 756 -5.20 -11.51 -23.19
CA GLY A 756 -5.25 -10.06 -23.17
C GLY A 756 -4.11 -9.48 -22.35
N ALA A 757 -4.08 -8.16 -22.26
CA ALA A 757 -3.15 -7.47 -21.38
C ALA A 757 -3.75 -6.19 -20.82
N ILE A 758 -3.20 -5.79 -19.67
CA ILE A 758 -3.46 -4.52 -19.01
C ILE A 758 -2.16 -3.72 -19.02
N ILE A 759 -2.24 -2.48 -19.46
CA ILE A 759 -1.14 -1.52 -19.38
C ILE A 759 -1.41 -0.61 -18.18
N PRO A 760 -0.72 -0.81 -17.05
CA PRO A 760 -0.95 0.00 -15.87
C PRO A 760 -0.54 1.46 -16.11
N GLN A 761 -1.35 2.40 -15.62
CA GLN A 761 -1.12 3.84 -15.81
C GLN A 761 -0.12 4.37 -14.76
N ILE A 762 1.14 3.93 -14.89
CA ILE A 762 2.20 4.25 -13.93
C ILE A 762 2.76 5.64 -14.19
N VAL A 763 2.67 6.51 -13.18
CA VAL A 763 3.46 7.73 -13.12
C VAL A 763 4.83 7.38 -12.57
N VAL A 764 5.84 7.33 -13.44
CA VAL A 764 7.20 6.81 -13.13
C VAL A 764 7.84 7.52 -11.93
N CYS A 765 7.69 8.85 -11.83
CA CYS A 765 8.08 9.62 -10.65
C CYS A 765 6.87 10.38 -10.10
N GLY A 766 5.96 9.67 -9.44
CA GLY A 766 4.72 10.24 -8.89
C GLY A 766 4.86 10.89 -7.51
N THR A 767 5.93 10.59 -6.78
CA THR A 767 6.22 11.18 -5.46
C THR A 767 7.50 12.02 -5.47
N LEU A 768 7.66 12.87 -4.45
CA LEU A 768 8.91 13.60 -4.18
C LEU A 768 10.14 12.68 -4.10
N THR A 769 9.93 11.46 -3.59
CA THR A 769 10.98 10.44 -3.46
C THR A 769 11.27 9.70 -4.76
N ARG A 770 10.68 10.15 -5.88
CA ARG A 770 10.77 9.58 -7.23
C ARG A 770 10.19 8.17 -7.36
N ARG A 771 9.39 7.73 -6.39
CA ARG A 771 8.69 6.45 -6.50
C ARG A 771 7.61 6.53 -7.56
N ALA A 772 7.46 5.42 -8.27
CA ALA A 772 6.34 5.22 -9.16
C ALA A 772 5.02 5.23 -8.37
N VAL A 773 3.95 5.71 -8.99
CA VAL A 773 2.60 5.73 -8.40
C VAL A 773 1.60 5.18 -9.41
N GLU A 774 0.81 4.21 -8.96
CA GLU A 774 -0.37 3.73 -9.67
C GLU A 774 -1.43 3.32 -8.62
N PRO A 775 -2.72 3.73 -8.75
CA PRO A 775 -3.70 3.61 -7.66
C PRO A 775 -4.31 2.22 -7.41
N THR A 776 -4.05 1.22 -8.24
CA THR A 776 -4.68 -0.11 -8.21
C THR A 776 -3.65 -1.19 -7.92
N TRP A 777 -2.72 -1.38 -8.86
CA TRP A 777 -1.68 -2.39 -8.87
C TRP A 777 -0.59 -2.12 -7.85
N MET A 778 -0.07 -0.88 -7.74
CA MET A 778 0.96 -0.58 -6.74
C MET A 778 0.43 -0.54 -5.31
N THR A 779 -0.90 -0.52 -5.13
CA THR A 779 -1.56 -0.63 -3.82
C THR A 779 -2.25 -1.98 -3.60
N ALA A 780 -2.11 -2.91 -4.55
CA ALA A 780 -2.75 -4.22 -4.48
C ALA A 780 -2.30 -4.96 -3.22
N SER A 781 -3.24 -5.42 -2.40
CA SER A 781 -2.88 -6.14 -1.18
C SER A 781 -2.35 -7.53 -1.47
N ASN A 782 -1.70 -8.13 -0.48
CA ASN A 782 -1.50 -9.57 -0.46
C ASN A 782 -2.85 -10.28 -0.25
N VAL A 783 -2.86 -11.59 -0.49
CA VAL A 783 -4.07 -12.41 -0.37
C VAL A 783 -4.40 -12.68 1.09
N TYR A 784 -5.65 -12.45 1.47
CA TYR A 784 -6.19 -12.69 2.81
C TYR A 784 -7.45 -13.55 2.75
N LEU A 785 -7.54 -14.54 3.65
CA LEU A 785 -8.66 -15.48 3.72
C LEU A 785 -10.00 -14.79 4.05
N ASP A 786 -9.96 -13.64 4.70
CA ASP A 786 -11.11 -12.87 5.16
C ASP A 786 -11.40 -11.66 4.28
N ARG A 787 -10.92 -11.60 3.03
CA ARG A 787 -11.14 -10.45 2.13
C ARG A 787 -11.47 -10.88 0.71
N ILE A 788 -12.67 -10.50 0.27
CA ILE A 788 -13.16 -10.73 -1.10
C ILE A 788 -12.27 -10.00 -2.09
N GLY A 789 -11.88 -10.69 -3.17
CA GLY A 789 -11.09 -10.10 -4.26
C GLY A 789 -9.64 -9.76 -3.89
N SER A 790 -9.13 -10.18 -2.73
CA SER A 790 -7.74 -9.92 -2.33
C SER A 790 -6.71 -10.71 -3.17
N GLU A 791 -7.17 -11.68 -3.96
CA GLU A 791 -6.42 -12.46 -4.95
C GLU A 791 -6.12 -11.71 -6.25
N LEU A 792 -6.43 -10.41 -6.36
CA LEU A 792 -6.22 -9.60 -7.57
C LEU A 792 -4.87 -9.83 -8.27
N ARG A 793 -3.78 -9.95 -7.51
CA ARG A 793 -2.43 -10.15 -8.07
C ARG A 793 -2.36 -11.43 -8.90
N SER A 794 -2.94 -12.54 -8.42
CA SER A 794 -2.85 -13.83 -9.11
C SER A 794 -3.67 -13.92 -10.40
N MET A 795 -4.52 -12.92 -10.67
CA MET A 795 -5.22 -12.79 -11.94
C MET A 795 -4.31 -12.29 -13.08
N VAL A 796 -3.14 -11.75 -12.74
CA VAL A 796 -2.07 -11.55 -13.72
C VAL A 796 -1.38 -12.88 -13.96
N GLN A 797 -1.63 -13.46 -15.13
CA GLN A 797 -1.20 -14.81 -15.48
C GLN A 797 -0.33 -14.76 -16.74
N ALA A 798 0.82 -15.42 -16.67
CA ALA A 798 1.68 -15.60 -17.83
C ALA A 798 0.95 -16.43 -18.90
N PRO A 799 1.03 -16.05 -20.19
CA PRO A 799 0.52 -16.88 -21.26
C PRO A 799 1.32 -18.19 -21.35
N LYS A 800 0.72 -19.24 -21.92
CA LYS A 800 1.37 -20.55 -22.06
C LYS A 800 2.74 -20.44 -22.75
N GLY A 801 3.75 -21.11 -22.20
CA GLY A 801 5.15 -21.01 -22.66
C GLY A 801 5.92 -19.80 -22.11
N TYR A 802 5.31 -19.01 -21.23
CA TYR A 802 5.96 -17.93 -20.47
C TYR A 802 5.77 -18.15 -18.97
N LYS A 803 6.66 -17.52 -18.20
CA LYS A 803 6.66 -17.52 -16.73
C LYS A 803 6.99 -16.11 -16.23
N ILE A 804 6.47 -15.79 -15.06
CA ILE A 804 6.80 -14.58 -14.32
C ILE A 804 7.93 -14.92 -13.36
N VAL A 805 9.04 -14.20 -13.48
CA VAL A 805 10.23 -14.35 -12.64
C VAL A 805 10.44 -13.06 -11.86
N GLY A 806 10.69 -13.15 -10.57
CA GLY A 806 11.12 -11.99 -9.79
C GLY A 806 11.27 -12.25 -8.31
N ALA A 807 11.69 -11.23 -7.58
CA ALA A 807 12.06 -11.37 -6.17
C ALA A 807 11.74 -10.09 -5.39
N ASP A 808 11.62 -10.26 -4.07
CA ASP A 808 11.53 -9.18 -3.07
C ASP A 808 12.93 -8.85 -2.57
N VAL A 809 13.33 -7.57 -2.56
CA VAL A 809 14.62 -7.18 -2.02
C VAL A 809 14.53 -7.10 -0.50
N ASP A 810 15.10 -8.09 0.18
CA ASP A 810 15.08 -8.17 1.64
C ASP A 810 15.66 -6.91 2.30
N SER A 811 14.79 -6.27 3.09
CA SER A 811 15.10 -5.12 3.93
C SER A 811 15.89 -4.01 3.20
N GLN A 812 15.52 -3.72 1.95
CA GLN A 812 16.24 -2.79 1.06
C GLN A 812 16.56 -1.45 1.73
N GLU A 813 15.55 -0.73 2.22
CA GLU A 813 15.72 0.58 2.84
C GLU A 813 16.52 0.51 4.15
N LEU A 814 16.36 -0.59 4.89
CA LEU A 814 17.07 -0.82 6.16
C LEU A 814 18.56 -1.02 5.91
N TRP A 815 18.91 -1.80 4.89
CA TRP A 815 20.29 -2.04 4.47
C TRP A 815 20.93 -0.76 3.92
N ILE A 816 20.20 0.05 3.13
CA ILE A 816 20.68 1.35 2.65
C ILE A 816 20.96 2.29 3.84
N ALA A 817 20.07 2.35 4.83
CA ALA A 817 20.31 3.15 6.02
C ALA A 817 21.53 2.64 6.81
N SER A 818 21.73 1.32 6.85
CA SER A 818 22.78 0.72 7.68
C SER A 818 24.16 0.91 7.06
N ILE A 819 24.29 0.70 5.74
CA ILE A 819 25.53 0.92 5.02
C ILE A 819 25.96 2.39 5.05
N LEU A 820 25.02 3.34 5.05
CA LEU A 820 25.34 4.77 5.20
C LEU A 820 25.99 5.09 6.56
N GLY A 821 25.53 4.43 7.63
CA GLY A 821 26.14 4.54 8.96
C GLY A 821 27.52 3.88 9.04
N ASP A 822 27.64 2.66 8.50
CA ASP A 822 28.88 1.89 8.47
C ASP A 822 29.98 2.59 7.64
N ALA A 823 29.60 3.12 6.47
CA ALA A 823 30.50 3.86 5.58
C ALA A 823 31.02 5.14 6.22
N HIS A 824 30.17 5.88 6.93
CA HIS A 824 30.56 7.09 7.65
C HIS A 824 31.46 6.79 8.86
N CYS A 825 31.31 5.62 9.50
CA CYS A 825 32.06 5.26 10.70
C CYS A 825 33.46 4.68 10.40
N ALA A 826 33.50 3.54 9.68
CA ALA A 826 34.74 2.79 9.47
C ALA A 826 34.98 2.33 8.03
N LYS A 827 34.01 2.54 7.11
CA LYS A 827 34.03 2.01 5.73
C LYS A 827 34.13 0.48 5.67
N LEU A 828 33.58 -0.19 6.68
CA LEU A 828 33.50 -1.65 6.77
C LEU A 828 32.07 -2.05 7.16
N HIS A 829 31.57 -3.11 6.54
CA HIS A 829 30.25 -3.64 6.86
C HIS A 829 30.17 -4.16 8.30
N GLY A 830 29.09 -3.82 8.99
CA GLY A 830 28.84 -4.24 10.37
C GLY A 830 29.64 -3.46 11.42
N ALA A 831 30.30 -2.37 11.04
CA ALA A 831 31.06 -1.52 11.95
C ALA A 831 30.19 -0.84 13.01
N THR A 832 28.92 -0.55 12.69
CA THR A 832 27.96 0.02 13.65
C THR A 832 27.05 -1.06 14.22
N PRO A 833 26.51 -0.88 15.45
CA PRO A 833 25.51 -1.80 16.02
C PRO A 833 24.33 -2.04 15.08
N PHE A 834 23.83 -0.98 14.45
CA PHE A 834 22.74 -1.05 13.47
C PHE A 834 23.11 -1.87 12.22
N GLY A 835 24.31 -1.67 11.66
CA GLY A 835 24.87 -2.47 10.57
C GLY A 835 24.94 -3.95 10.93
N TYR A 836 25.52 -4.26 12.09
CA TYR A 836 25.68 -5.62 12.58
C TYR A 836 24.33 -6.33 12.79
N MET A 837 23.36 -5.66 13.43
CA MET A 837 22.02 -6.19 13.64
C MET A 837 21.24 -6.40 12.34
N THR A 838 21.56 -5.66 11.29
CA THR A 838 20.90 -5.77 9.98
C THR A 838 21.47 -6.92 9.15
N ILE A 839 22.78 -7.16 9.22
CA ILE A 839 23.49 -8.16 8.40
C ILE A 839 23.56 -9.53 9.08
N SER A 840 23.79 -9.57 10.39
CA SER A 840 24.00 -10.79 11.18
C SER A 840 22.89 -11.05 12.21
N GLY A 841 21.91 -10.15 12.34
CA GLY A 841 20.79 -10.34 13.27
C GLY A 841 19.79 -11.39 12.78
N ASN A 842 19.30 -12.22 13.69
CA ASN A 842 18.33 -13.27 13.39
C ASN A 842 17.04 -13.06 14.17
N LYS A 843 15.90 -13.33 13.51
CA LYS A 843 14.57 -13.28 14.12
C LYS A 843 14.40 -14.36 15.19
N ALA A 844 14.94 -15.57 14.97
CA ALA A 844 14.80 -16.68 15.91
C ALA A 844 15.52 -16.40 17.23
N ASP A 845 16.70 -15.80 17.15
CA ASP A 845 17.54 -15.47 18.32
C ASP A 845 17.14 -14.14 18.98
N GLY A 846 16.18 -13.41 18.38
CA GLY A 846 15.72 -12.11 18.86
C GLY A 846 16.80 -11.02 18.81
N THR A 847 17.87 -11.23 18.04
CA THR A 847 19.00 -10.31 17.87
C THR A 847 18.77 -9.30 16.75
N ASP A 848 17.73 -9.50 15.94
CA ASP A 848 17.34 -8.52 14.93
C ASP A 848 16.79 -7.23 15.55
N MET A 849 16.99 -6.12 14.84
CA MET A 849 16.62 -4.78 15.29
C MET A 849 15.16 -4.63 15.71
N HIS A 850 14.23 -5.28 15.01
CA HIS A 850 12.81 -5.19 15.36
C HIS A 850 12.55 -5.90 16.69
N SER A 851 13.16 -7.05 16.95
CA SER A 851 13.06 -7.77 18.22
C SER A 851 13.72 -7.00 19.37
N VAL A 852 14.89 -6.39 19.15
CA VAL A 852 15.56 -5.56 20.17
C VAL A 852 14.72 -4.33 20.52
N THR A 853 14.13 -3.67 19.52
CA THR A 853 13.25 -2.51 19.75
C THR A 853 11.95 -2.92 20.45
N ALA A 854 11.38 -4.06 20.05
CA ALA A 854 10.19 -4.64 20.66
C ALA A 854 10.42 -4.94 22.14
N LYS A 855 11.55 -5.56 22.48
CA LYS A 855 11.96 -5.85 23.87
C LYS A 855 12.18 -4.58 24.68
N ALA A 856 12.79 -3.55 24.10
CA ALA A 856 13.03 -2.26 24.77
C ALA A 856 11.73 -1.49 25.07
N SER A 857 10.73 -1.59 24.19
CA SER A 857 9.47 -0.84 24.29
C SER A 857 8.31 -1.64 24.91
N GLY A 858 8.45 -2.97 25.01
CA GLY A 858 7.41 -3.89 25.50
C GLY A 858 6.22 -3.99 24.55
N ILE A 859 6.48 -4.06 23.25
CA ILE A 859 5.48 -4.16 22.17
C ILE A 859 5.76 -5.39 21.30
N SER A 860 4.83 -5.76 20.40
CA SER A 860 5.08 -6.85 19.47
C SER A 860 6.12 -6.49 18.41
N ARG A 861 6.76 -7.49 17.80
CA ARG A 861 7.76 -7.29 16.74
C ARG A 861 7.20 -6.55 15.53
N ASP A 862 5.97 -6.85 15.13
CA ASP A 862 5.33 -6.21 13.97
C ASP A 862 4.99 -4.74 14.25
N GLN A 863 4.59 -4.43 15.48
CA GLN A 863 4.42 -3.03 15.93
C GLN A 863 5.77 -2.29 15.97
N ALA A 864 6.82 -2.95 16.46
CA ALA A 864 8.17 -2.39 16.46
C ALA A 864 8.71 -2.16 15.05
N LYS A 865 8.34 -3.01 14.07
CA LYS A 865 8.66 -2.80 12.66
C LYS A 865 8.11 -1.46 12.17
N ILE A 866 6.83 -1.17 12.41
CA ILE A 866 6.20 0.11 12.02
C ILE A 866 6.95 1.29 12.62
N ILE A 867 7.29 1.22 13.91
CA ILE A 867 8.02 2.29 14.61
C ILE A 867 9.43 2.48 14.04
N ASN A 868 10.17 1.40 13.78
CA ASN A 868 11.55 1.51 13.26
C ASN A 868 11.60 2.16 11.89
N TYR A 869 10.73 1.75 10.96
CA TYR A 869 10.66 2.40 9.66
C TYR A 869 10.27 3.88 9.77
N ALA A 870 9.27 4.21 10.59
CA ALA A 870 8.91 5.61 10.82
C ALA A 870 10.08 6.45 11.39
N ARG A 871 10.86 5.88 12.32
CA ARG A 871 12.03 6.53 12.93
C ARG A 871 13.14 6.76 11.91
N ILE A 872 13.43 5.78 11.05
CA ILE A 872 14.43 5.90 9.96
C ILE A 872 14.03 7.02 9.00
N TYR A 873 12.73 7.21 8.76
CA TYR A 873 12.18 8.33 7.98
C TYR A 873 12.15 9.67 8.73
N GLY A 874 12.79 9.77 9.90
CA GLY A 874 12.91 11.02 10.65
C GLY A 874 11.74 11.33 11.57
N ALA A 875 10.82 10.39 11.83
CA ALA A 875 9.76 10.60 12.81
C ALA A 875 10.33 10.81 14.22
N GLY A 876 9.81 11.84 14.91
CA GLY A 876 10.26 12.23 16.25
C GLY A 876 9.63 11.43 17.39
N GLN A 877 10.03 11.77 18.62
CA GLN A 877 9.57 11.11 19.86
C GLN A 877 8.05 11.19 20.05
N ASN A 878 7.43 12.34 19.75
CA ASN A 878 5.99 12.55 19.92
C ASN A 878 5.15 11.59 19.07
N PHE A 879 5.64 11.26 17.87
CA PHE A 879 4.97 10.31 16.97
C PHE A 879 5.02 8.88 17.54
N ALA A 880 6.17 8.48 18.09
CA ALA A 880 6.29 7.17 18.74
C ALA A 880 5.44 7.08 20.01
N GLU A 881 5.34 8.14 20.81
CA GLU A 881 4.43 8.18 21.98
C GLU A 881 2.97 7.93 21.56
N GLN A 882 2.52 8.60 20.50
CA GLN A 882 1.18 8.40 19.96
C GLN A 882 0.96 6.97 19.46
N LEU A 883 1.91 6.41 18.70
CA LEU A 883 1.83 5.04 18.20
C LEU A 883 1.82 3.99 19.32
N ILE A 884 2.71 4.12 20.30
CA ILE A 884 2.77 3.21 21.46
C ILE A 884 1.43 3.22 22.20
N LYS A 885 0.82 4.40 22.35
CA LYS A 885 -0.50 4.54 22.95
C LYS A 885 -1.63 3.96 22.09
N GLN A 886 -1.54 4.06 20.76
CA GLN A 886 -2.51 3.41 19.86
C GLN A 886 -2.43 1.89 19.94
N PHE A 887 -1.21 1.34 20.02
CA PHE A 887 -1.00 -0.10 20.16
C PHE A 887 -1.42 -0.63 21.53
N ASN A 888 -1.25 0.17 22.59
CA ASN A 888 -1.68 -0.18 23.93
C ASN A 888 -2.47 0.96 24.60
N PRO A 889 -3.80 1.02 24.38
CA PRO A 889 -4.63 2.11 24.91
C PRO A 889 -4.71 2.20 26.43
N THR A 890 -4.45 1.11 27.16
CA THR A 890 -4.47 1.10 28.63
C THR A 890 -3.22 1.74 29.24
N MET A 891 -2.19 2.00 28.42
CA MET A 891 -0.97 2.64 28.87
C MET A 891 -1.19 4.15 29.12
N SER A 892 -0.73 4.63 30.28
CA SER A 892 -0.78 6.06 30.60
C SER A 892 0.09 6.87 29.63
N LYS A 893 -0.25 8.15 29.41
CA LYS A 893 0.57 9.04 28.55
C LYS A 893 2.00 9.18 29.09
N LEU A 894 2.16 9.21 30.42
CA LEU A 894 3.47 9.33 31.06
C LEU A 894 4.33 8.08 30.83
N ASP A 895 3.73 6.89 30.94
CA ASP A 895 4.44 5.63 30.68
C ASP A 895 4.79 5.48 29.20
N ALA A 896 3.87 5.83 28.30
CA ALA A 896 4.11 5.84 26.86
C ALA A 896 5.27 6.79 26.50
N ARG A 897 5.28 7.99 27.08
CA ARG A 897 6.36 8.97 26.91
C ARG A 897 7.68 8.46 27.48
N SER A 898 7.68 7.87 28.67
CA SER A 898 8.87 7.29 29.30
C SER A 898 9.48 6.17 28.44
N LYS A 899 8.64 5.26 27.93
CA LYS A 899 9.06 4.19 27.01
C LYS A 899 9.57 4.75 25.68
N ALA A 900 8.90 5.74 25.11
CA ALA A 900 9.36 6.40 23.88
C ALA A 900 10.74 7.06 24.08
N ILE A 901 10.94 7.80 25.17
CA ILE A 901 12.23 8.42 25.51
C ILE A 901 13.31 7.35 25.68
N LYS A 902 13.03 6.27 26.44
CA LYS A 902 13.96 5.16 26.64
C LYS A 902 14.35 4.51 25.32
N MET A 903 13.38 4.26 24.44
CA MET A 903 13.60 3.71 23.11
C MET A 903 14.48 4.63 22.26
N PHE A 904 14.18 5.93 22.18
CA PHE A 904 14.97 6.88 21.39
C PHE A 904 16.40 7.07 21.93
N ASN A 905 16.58 7.06 23.25
CA ASN A 905 17.91 7.13 23.86
C ASN A 905 18.75 5.89 23.55
N LEU A 906 18.14 4.68 23.56
CA LEU A 906 18.83 3.44 23.18
C LEU A 906 19.23 3.44 21.70
N THR A 907 18.38 3.98 20.85
CA THR A 907 18.49 3.85 19.39
C THR A 907 19.13 5.07 18.73
N LYS A 908 18.47 6.22 18.71
CA LYS A 908 18.99 7.47 18.13
C LYS A 908 20.13 8.07 18.98
N GLY A 909 20.10 7.89 20.29
CA GLY A 909 21.09 8.42 21.22
C GLY A 909 20.77 9.83 21.71
N LYS A 910 21.75 10.52 22.29
CA LYS A 910 21.64 11.90 22.78
C LYS A 910 22.30 12.88 21.80
N ARG A 911 21.69 14.04 21.59
CA ARG A 911 22.25 15.12 20.77
C ARG A 911 23.23 15.94 21.62
N VAL A 912 24.49 15.95 21.21
CA VAL A 912 25.61 16.63 21.89
C VAL A 912 26.24 17.68 20.99
N TYR A 913 26.85 18.69 21.63
CA TYR A 913 27.55 19.79 20.98
C TYR A 913 29.04 19.71 21.33
N ARG A 914 29.91 19.94 20.34
CA ARG A 914 31.36 20.01 20.53
C ARG A 914 31.84 21.42 20.25
N LEU A 915 32.67 21.98 21.12
CA LEU A 915 33.29 23.29 20.93
C LEU A 915 34.16 23.32 19.68
N LYS A 916 34.20 24.46 18.99
CA LYS A 916 35.17 24.69 17.90
C LYS A 916 36.58 24.85 18.46
N LYS A 917 37.58 24.45 17.67
CA LYS A 917 39.01 24.50 18.05
C LYS A 917 39.47 25.87 18.57
N GLU A 918 38.87 26.95 18.08
CA GLU A 918 39.15 28.34 18.49
C GLU A 918 38.77 28.61 19.95
N HIS A 919 37.75 27.92 20.47
CA HIS A 919 37.22 28.10 21.83
C HIS A 919 37.70 27.03 22.82
N LEU A 920 38.48 26.06 22.36
CA LEU A 920 39.06 25.01 23.22
C LEU A 920 40.13 25.55 24.19
N LEU A 921 40.71 26.72 23.90
CA LEU A 921 41.70 27.36 24.77
C LEU A 921 41.06 28.01 26.01
N GLU A 922 39.79 28.40 25.92
CA GLU A 922 39.06 29.11 26.98
C GLU A 922 38.13 28.18 27.78
N LEU A 923 37.75 27.03 27.22
CA LEU A 923 36.73 26.13 27.78
C LEU A 923 37.13 24.65 27.66
N PRO A 924 36.67 23.77 28.58
CA PRO A 924 37.08 22.37 28.60
C PRO A 924 36.57 21.59 27.38
N ASP A 925 37.41 20.73 26.77
CA ASP A 925 37.03 19.82 25.67
C ASP A 925 36.17 18.66 26.20
N LYS A 926 34.91 18.96 26.49
CA LYS A 926 33.87 17.97 26.80
C LYS A 926 32.72 18.04 25.80
N LEU A 927 31.91 16.99 25.79
CA LEU A 927 30.64 16.99 25.05
C LEU A 927 29.58 17.71 25.88
N TYR A 928 28.98 18.74 25.31
CA TYR A 928 27.97 19.57 25.98
C TYR A 928 26.56 19.14 25.59
N GLY A 929 25.66 19.15 26.57
CA GLY A 929 24.22 19.06 26.31
C GLY A 929 23.69 20.33 25.62
N ARG A 930 22.49 20.26 25.02
CA ARG A 930 21.87 21.43 24.37
C ARG A 930 21.75 22.64 25.30
N TRP A 931 21.32 22.40 26.54
CA TRP A 931 21.10 23.46 27.52
C TRP A 931 22.41 24.10 27.96
N GLU A 932 23.42 23.29 28.30
CA GLU A 932 24.76 23.78 28.64
C GLU A 932 25.41 24.57 27.50
N ALA A 933 25.27 24.09 26.25
CA ALA A 933 25.80 24.80 25.08
C ALA A 933 25.08 26.13 24.83
N GLN A 934 23.76 26.18 25.04
CA GLN A 934 22.97 27.41 24.93
C GLN A 934 23.32 28.42 26.02
N GLU A 935 23.54 27.94 27.25
CA GLU A 935 23.94 28.77 28.37
C GLU A 935 25.33 29.36 28.14
N LEU A 936 26.30 28.55 27.69
CA LEU A 936 27.63 29.02 27.31
C LEU A 936 27.59 30.05 26.16
N ALA A 937 26.82 29.78 25.11
CA ALA A 937 26.67 30.74 24.00
C ALA A 937 26.10 32.09 24.48
N LYS A 938 25.12 32.06 25.40
CA LYS A 938 24.57 33.28 26.02
C LYS A 938 25.59 34.00 26.90
N ILE A 939 26.34 33.27 27.73
CA ILE A 939 27.38 33.87 28.61
C ILE A 939 28.44 34.60 27.78
N HIS A 940 28.81 34.05 26.63
CA HIS A 940 29.81 34.63 25.74
C HIS A 940 29.23 35.58 24.68
N ASN A 941 27.93 35.93 24.74
CA ASN A 941 27.24 36.79 23.77
C ASN A 941 27.46 36.40 22.30
N ARG A 942 27.48 35.09 22.01
CA ARG A 942 27.68 34.53 20.66
C ARG A 942 26.52 33.63 20.26
N THR A 943 26.41 33.37 18.96
CA THR A 943 25.43 32.38 18.48
C THR A 943 25.95 30.95 18.70
N LEU A 944 25.04 29.98 18.82
CA LEU A 944 25.40 28.56 18.96
C LEU A 944 26.29 28.07 17.81
N ASP A 945 26.01 28.52 16.59
CA ASP A 945 26.73 28.11 15.39
C ASP A 945 28.12 28.74 15.28
N GLU A 946 28.36 29.87 15.94
CA GLU A 946 29.70 30.47 16.06
C GLU A 946 30.58 29.66 17.00
N MET A 947 30.05 29.28 18.16
CA MET A 947 30.85 28.70 19.25
C MET A 947 31.01 27.17 19.17
N PHE A 948 29.99 26.47 18.67
CA PHE A 948 29.96 25.01 18.60
C PHE A 948 29.94 24.52 17.15
N TYR A 949 30.47 23.32 16.92
CA TYR A 949 30.18 22.57 15.70
C TYR A 949 28.70 22.17 15.67
N LYS A 950 28.21 21.87 14.46
CA LYS A 950 26.86 21.31 14.30
C LYS A 950 26.68 20.10 15.22
N PRO A 951 25.53 20.01 15.92
CA PRO A 951 25.29 18.96 16.90
C PRO A 951 25.28 17.57 16.26
N LYS A 952 25.74 16.58 17.01
CA LYS A 952 25.78 15.17 16.59
C LYS A 952 25.07 14.28 17.61
N TRP A 953 24.53 13.17 17.14
CA TRP A 953 23.97 12.10 17.95
C TRP A 953 25.07 11.15 18.41
N VAL A 954 25.08 10.80 19.70
CA VAL A 954 26.06 9.88 20.31
C VAL A 954 25.36 8.92 21.28
N GLY A 955 25.87 7.70 21.38
CA GLY A 955 25.50 6.71 22.40
C GLY A 955 24.29 5.83 22.07
N GLY A 956 23.67 5.99 20.90
CA GLY A 956 22.60 5.12 20.42
C GLY A 956 23.09 4.15 19.33
N THR A 957 22.38 3.03 19.15
CA THR A 957 22.69 2.02 18.13
C THR A 957 22.69 2.55 16.69
N GLU A 958 21.88 3.57 16.42
CA GLU A 958 21.63 4.17 15.10
C GLU A 958 22.27 5.57 14.95
N SER A 959 22.99 6.06 15.96
CA SER A 959 23.51 7.44 15.99
C SER A 959 24.37 7.80 14.76
N ALA A 960 25.23 6.88 14.31
CA ALA A 960 26.07 7.08 13.13
C ALA A 960 25.26 7.30 11.85
N MET A 961 24.19 6.52 11.66
CA MET A 961 23.29 6.64 10.50
C MET A 961 22.56 7.99 10.52
N PHE A 962 21.98 8.39 11.66
CA PHE A 962 21.31 9.70 11.75
C PHE A 962 22.25 10.88 11.54
N ASN A 963 23.49 10.81 12.04
CA ASN A 963 24.49 11.83 11.78
C ASN A 963 24.76 11.99 10.28
N ARG A 964 24.93 10.86 9.57
CA ARG A 964 25.16 10.89 8.12
C ARG A 964 23.95 11.39 7.35
N LEU A 965 22.73 10.99 7.74
CA LEU A 965 21.50 11.47 7.09
C LEU A 965 21.27 12.97 7.33
N GLU A 966 21.51 13.47 8.55
CA GLU A 966 21.39 14.89 8.88
C GLU A 966 22.48 15.73 8.20
N GLU A 967 23.67 15.17 7.95
CA GLU A 967 24.74 15.82 7.17
C GLU A 967 24.30 16.03 5.71
N ILE A 968 23.85 14.96 5.03
CA ILE A 968 23.37 15.03 3.64
C ILE A 968 22.13 15.93 3.54
N ALA A 969 21.20 15.86 4.50
CA ALA A 969 19.97 16.63 4.47
C ALA A 969 20.19 18.15 4.65
N ASN A 970 21.30 18.55 5.28
CA ASN A 970 21.62 19.95 5.53
C ASN A 970 22.70 20.49 4.57
N ASP A 971 23.11 19.71 3.58
CA ASP A 971 23.94 20.17 2.47
C ASP A 971 23.19 21.27 1.69
N PRO A 972 23.85 22.37 1.28
CA PRO A 972 23.25 23.35 0.37
C PRO A 972 22.58 22.76 -0.87
N GLN A 973 23.09 21.65 -1.40
CA GLN A 973 22.54 20.92 -2.54
C GLN A 973 22.41 19.43 -2.21
N PRO A 974 21.38 19.00 -1.46
CA PRO A 974 21.26 17.60 -1.04
C PRO A 974 21.16 16.65 -2.23
N THR A 975 22.05 15.66 -2.29
CA THR A 975 22.05 14.62 -3.32
C THR A 975 21.89 13.22 -2.72
N THR A 976 21.36 12.30 -3.52
CA THR A 976 21.31 10.88 -3.14
C THR A 976 22.72 10.28 -3.08
N PRO A 977 22.95 9.28 -2.21
CA PRO A 977 24.29 8.74 -1.96
C PRO A 977 24.87 7.92 -3.11
N PHE A 978 24.04 7.37 -4.01
CA PHE A 978 24.49 6.41 -5.02
C PHE A 978 24.63 7.05 -6.41
N LEU A 979 23.56 7.69 -6.92
CA LEU A 979 23.53 8.26 -8.26
C LEU A 979 23.63 9.80 -8.29
N ASN A 980 23.91 10.44 -7.14
CA ASN A 980 24.03 11.90 -7.01
C ASN A 980 22.81 12.68 -7.53
N CYS A 981 21.61 12.14 -7.33
CA CYS A 981 20.36 12.78 -7.75
C CYS A 981 20.01 13.90 -6.77
N ARG A 982 19.70 15.12 -7.23
CA ARG A 982 19.44 16.27 -6.35
C ARG A 982 17.96 16.37 -5.89
N LEU A 983 17.73 16.87 -4.67
CA LEU A 983 16.41 17.10 -4.10
C LEU A 983 15.57 18.12 -4.90
N SER A 984 14.24 18.09 -4.76
CA SER A 984 13.34 19.10 -5.32
C SER A 984 13.74 20.52 -4.91
N ARG A 985 13.68 21.48 -5.85
CA ARG A 985 14.08 22.88 -5.65
C ARG A 985 13.41 23.50 -4.42
N ALA A 986 12.12 23.22 -4.21
CA ALA A 986 11.33 23.82 -3.13
C ALA A 986 11.71 23.33 -1.71
N LEU A 987 12.52 22.27 -1.59
CA LEU A 987 12.95 21.70 -0.31
C LEU A 987 14.45 21.85 -0.05
N GLU A 988 15.15 22.61 -0.89
CA GLU A 988 16.54 22.94 -0.64
C GLU A 988 16.66 23.74 0.66
N PRO A 989 17.68 23.46 1.52
CA PRO A 989 17.79 24.11 2.83
C PRO A 989 17.84 25.63 2.78
N LYS A 990 18.36 26.21 1.68
CA LYS A 990 18.44 27.67 1.50
C LYS A 990 17.07 28.35 1.48
N LEU A 991 16.04 27.68 0.98
CA LEU A 991 14.70 28.23 0.76
C LEU A 991 13.73 27.92 1.91
N CYS A 992 14.16 27.11 2.87
CA CYS A 992 13.36 26.64 3.99
C CYS A 992 13.86 27.26 5.30
N VAL A 993 12.98 27.96 6.03
CA VAL A 993 13.34 28.53 7.34
C VAL A 993 13.45 27.41 8.39
N GLY A 994 14.66 27.19 8.90
CA GLY A 994 14.93 26.28 10.02
C GLY A 994 14.79 24.78 9.71
N ASP A 995 14.58 23.99 10.77
CA ASP A 995 14.54 22.51 10.74
C ASP A 995 13.13 21.94 10.38
N GLN A 996 12.18 22.77 9.95
CA GLN A 996 10.77 22.36 9.75
C GLN A 996 10.62 21.16 8.80
N PHE A 997 11.37 21.14 7.70
CA PHE A 997 11.32 20.09 6.68
C PHE A 997 12.44 19.05 6.81
N LEU A 998 13.25 19.11 7.88
CA LEU A 998 14.36 18.16 8.09
C LEU A 998 13.88 16.70 8.08
N PRO A 999 12.78 16.29 8.75
CA PRO A 999 12.27 14.92 8.67
C PRO A 999 11.93 14.50 7.23
N THR A 1000 11.37 15.41 6.43
CA THR A 1000 11.07 15.15 5.01
C THR A 1000 12.34 14.94 4.19
N ARG A 1001 13.38 15.74 4.41
CA ARG A 1001 14.68 15.58 3.72
C ARG A 1001 15.35 14.25 4.08
N ILE A 1002 15.33 13.87 5.36
CA ILE A 1002 15.85 12.58 5.84
C ILE A 1002 15.10 11.41 5.18
N ASN A 1003 13.77 11.45 5.20
CA ASN A 1003 12.94 10.45 4.53
C ASN A 1003 13.26 10.35 3.03
N TRP A 1004 13.47 11.50 2.38
CA TRP A 1004 13.80 11.54 0.96
C TRP A 1004 15.15 10.87 0.66
N ILE A 1005 16.19 11.06 1.48
CA ILE A 1005 17.51 10.44 1.23
C ILE A 1005 17.40 8.91 1.15
N VAL A 1006 16.70 8.29 2.10
CA VAL A 1006 16.56 6.83 2.16
C VAL A 1006 15.67 6.31 1.03
N GLN A 1007 14.47 6.88 0.86
CA GLN A 1007 13.52 6.41 -0.15
C GLN A 1007 13.99 6.68 -1.58
N SER A 1008 14.59 7.85 -1.83
CA SER A 1008 15.16 8.21 -3.12
C SER A 1008 16.41 7.38 -3.42
N GLY A 1009 17.20 7.02 -2.39
CA GLY A 1009 18.29 6.04 -2.51
C GLY A 1009 17.80 4.62 -2.86
N ALA A 1010 16.62 4.21 -2.37
CA ALA A 1010 15.99 2.95 -2.78
C ALA A 1010 15.51 2.99 -4.25
N VAL A 1011 15.08 4.14 -4.74
CA VAL A 1011 14.77 4.31 -6.18
C VAL A 1011 16.03 4.24 -7.05
N ASP A 1012 17.16 4.81 -6.59
CA ASP A 1012 18.45 4.63 -7.28
C ASP A 1012 18.82 3.14 -7.39
N PHE A 1013 18.62 2.37 -6.32
CA PHE A 1013 18.81 0.93 -6.31
C PHE A 1013 17.91 0.22 -7.33
N LEU A 1014 16.63 0.59 -7.39
CA LEU A 1014 15.70 0.03 -8.38
C LEU A 1014 16.15 0.33 -9.82
N HIS A 1015 16.57 1.55 -10.12
CA HIS A 1015 17.06 1.90 -11.46
C HIS A 1015 18.30 1.08 -11.85
N LEU A 1016 19.25 0.89 -10.92
CA LEU A 1016 20.41 0.03 -11.13
C LEU A 1016 19.99 -1.42 -11.44
N MET A 1017 19.02 -1.96 -10.71
CA MET A 1017 18.50 -3.30 -10.97
C MET A 1017 17.86 -3.44 -12.36
N LEU A 1018 17.03 -2.48 -12.76
CA LEU A 1018 16.35 -2.51 -14.06
C LEU A 1018 17.34 -2.44 -15.21
N VAL A 1019 18.31 -1.52 -15.13
CA VAL A 1019 19.35 -1.36 -16.15
C VAL A 1019 20.25 -2.60 -16.23
N CYS A 1020 20.59 -3.22 -15.09
CA CYS A 1020 21.37 -4.44 -15.04
C CYS A 1020 20.59 -5.64 -15.62
N MET A 1021 19.33 -5.83 -15.25
CA MET A 1021 18.50 -6.90 -15.82
C MET A 1021 18.31 -6.75 -17.32
N ARG A 1022 18.10 -5.52 -17.81
CA ARG A 1022 18.04 -5.23 -19.25
C ARG A 1022 19.36 -5.52 -19.94
N TRP A 1023 20.50 -5.24 -19.31
CA TRP A 1023 21.81 -5.63 -19.85
C TRP A 1023 21.99 -7.15 -19.90
N LEU A 1024 21.60 -7.88 -18.86
CA LEU A 1024 21.76 -9.33 -18.78
C LEU A 1024 20.81 -10.10 -19.70
N MET A 1025 19.54 -9.70 -19.78
CA MET A 1025 18.52 -10.47 -20.51
C MET A 1025 18.15 -9.87 -21.87
N ASN A 1026 18.50 -8.60 -22.12
CA ASN A 1026 18.08 -7.84 -23.31
C ASN A 1026 16.56 -8.01 -23.56
N ASP A 1027 16.13 -8.38 -24.77
CA ASP A 1027 14.70 -8.56 -25.07
C ASP A 1027 14.11 -9.92 -24.65
N LYS A 1028 14.88 -10.75 -23.95
CA LYS A 1028 14.40 -12.06 -23.48
C LYS A 1028 13.52 -11.93 -22.24
N ALA A 1029 13.61 -10.81 -21.53
CA ALA A 1029 12.80 -10.49 -20.37
C ALA A 1029 12.04 -9.18 -20.63
N ARG A 1030 10.75 -9.18 -20.33
CA ARG A 1030 9.91 -7.98 -20.39
C ARG A 1030 9.56 -7.55 -18.98
N PHE A 1031 9.69 -6.27 -18.69
CA PHE A 1031 9.30 -5.73 -17.38
C PHE A 1031 7.78 -5.82 -17.18
N CYS A 1032 7.35 -6.47 -16.09
CA CYS A 1032 5.92 -6.55 -15.74
C CYS A 1032 5.51 -5.37 -14.88
N LEU A 1033 6.03 -5.32 -13.66
CA LEU A 1033 5.70 -4.33 -12.65
C LEU A 1033 6.73 -4.37 -11.51
N SER A 1034 6.85 -3.26 -10.79
CA SER A 1034 7.56 -3.20 -9.53
C SER A 1034 6.60 -2.82 -8.40
N PHE A 1035 6.59 -3.59 -7.31
CA PHE A 1035 5.77 -3.35 -6.12
C PHE A 1035 6.68 -2.98 -4.95
N HIS A 1036 6.82 -1.69 -4.65
CA HIS A 1036 7.75 -1.25 -3.60
C HIS A 1036 9.17 -1.78 -3.86
N ASP A 1037 9.56 -2.86 -3.17
CA ASP A 1037 10.88 -3.48 -3.21
C ASP A 1037 10.89 -4.78 -4.05
N GLU A 1038 9.77 -5.16 -4.65
CA GLU A 1038 9.64 -6.33 -5.55
C GLU A 1038 9.77 -5.92 -7.02
N VAL A 1039 10.48 -6.73 -7.81
CA VAL A 1039 10.64 -6.52 -9.27
C VAL A 1039 10.28 -7.80 -10.01
N ARG A 1040 9.37 -7.72 -10.99
CA ARG A 1040 8.83 -8.88 -11.72
C ARG A 1040 9.01 -8.71 -13.23
N TYR A 1041 9.40 -9.79 -13.89
CA TYR A 1041 9.61 -9.87 -15.33
C TYR A 1041 8.86 -11.04 -15.95
N LEU A 1042 8.36 -10.86 -17.17
CA LEU A 1042 7.81 -11.92 -18.01
C LEU A 1042 8.92 -12.48 -18.90
N VAL A 1043 9.13 -13.79 -18.85
CA VAL A 1043 10.21 -14.48 -19.56
C VAL A 1043 9.65 -15.72 -20.24
N LYS A 1044 10.19 -16.10 -21.40
CA LYS A 1044 9.88 -17.41 -22.01
C LYS A 1044 10.36 -18.54 -21.11
N GLU A 1045 9.61 -19.63 -21.05
CA GLU A 1045 9.88 -20.77 -20.16
C GLU A 1045 11.30 -21.33 -20.31
N ASN A 1046 11.85 -21.37 -21.53
CA ASN A 1046 13.22 -21.82 -21.81
C ASN A 1046 14.32 -21.01 -21.09
N TYR A 1047 14.02 -19.76 -20.70
CA TYR A 1047 14.96 -18.85 -20.04
C TYR A 1047 14.60 -18.61 -18.56
N GLN A 1048 13.60 -19.30 -17.99
CA GLN A 1048 13.10 -19.03 -16.63
C GLN A 1048 14.21 -19.13 -15.56
N TYR A 1049 15.02 -20.20 -15.58
CA TYR A 1049 16.09 -20.42 -14.60
C TYR A 1049 17.29 -19.50 -14.85
N LYS A 1050 17.55 -19.18 -16.13
CA LYS A 1050 18.58 -18.20 -16.53
C LYS A 1050 18.22 -16.79 -16.04
N ALA A 1051 16.94 -16.42 -16.12
CA ALA A 1051 16.42 -15.17 -15.58
C ALA A 1051 16.48 -15.14 -14.04
N ALA A 1052 16.20 -16.28 -13.38
CA ALA A 1052 16.32 -16.37 -11.93
C ALA A 1052 17.77 -16.16 -11.46
N LEU A 1053 18.75 -16.78 -12.14
CA LEU A 1053 20.17 -16.53 -11.90
C LEU A 1053 20.55 -15.06 -12.20
N ALA A 1054 20.05 -14.49 -13.29
CA ALA A 1054 20.28 -13.08 -13.63
C ALA A 1054 19.73 -12.10 -12.58
N MET A 1055 18.60 -12.43 -11.93
CA MET A 1055 18.08 -11.66 -10.80
C MET A 1055 19.05 -11.66 -9.62
N HIS A 1056 19.54 -12.84 -9.20
CA HIS A 1056 20.55 -12.93 -8.14
C HIS A 1056 21.82 -12.14 -8.45
N VAL A 1057 22.34 -12.28 -9.68
CA VAL A 1057 23.51 -11.52 -10.16
C VAL A 1057 23.23 -10.02 -10.15
N THR A 1058 22.03 -9.60 -10.54
CA THR A 1058 21.64 -8.19 -10.52
C THR A 1058 21.66 -7.60 -9.11
N ASN A 1059 21.11 -8.31 -8.11
CA ASN A 1059 21.16 -7.83 -6.72
C ASN A 1059 22.61 -7.77 -6.21
N LEU A 1060 23.43 -8.78 -6.53
CA LEU A 1060 24.86 -8.81 -6.19
C LEU A 1060 25.59 -7.59 -6.76
N LEU A 1061 25.47 -7.34 -8.06
CA LEU A 1061 26.14 -6.20 -8.73
C LEU A 1061 25.61 -4.86 -8.22
N THR A 1062 24.30 -4.74 -7.99
CA THR A 1062 23.70 -3.50 -7.48
C THR A 1062 24.19 -3.19 -6.06
N ARG A 1063 24.20 -4.17 -5.16
CA ARG A 1063 24.70 -3.99 -3.78
C ARG A 1063 26.20 -3.72 -3.75
N ALA A 1064 26.97 -4.40 -4.60
CA ALA A 1064 28.40 -4.15 -4.73
C ALA A 1064 28.67 -2.73 -5.24
N PHE A 1065 27.89 -2.23 -6.22
CA PHE A 1065 28.00 -0.85 -6.71
C PHE A 1065 27.73 0.16 -5.59
N CYS A 1066 26.62 -0.03 -4.85
CA CYS A 1066 26.26 0.86 -3.74
C CYS A 1066 27.33 0.88 -2.64
N SER A 1067 27.92 -0.28 -2.33
CA SER A 1067 28.99 -0.41 -1.32
C SER A 1067 30.27 0.30 -1.77
N LEU A 1068 30.68 0.06 -3.02
CA LEU A 1068 31.85 0.68 -3.63
C LEU A 1068 31.70 2.20 -3.73
N LYS A 1069 30.51 2.70 -4.08
CA LYS A 1069 30.23 4.14 -4.18
C LYS A 1069 30.36 4.86 -2.83
N LEU A 1070 30.12 4.14 -1.73
CA LEU A 1070 30.31 4.63 -0.35
C LEU A 1070 31.74 4.38 0.18
N GLY A 1071 32.62 3.79 -0.62
CA GLY A 1071 34.02 3.51 -0.28
C GLY A 1071 34.23 2.22 0.50
N ILE A 1072 33.33 1.23 0.38
CA ILE A 1072 33.47 -0.11 0.95
C ILE A 1072 33.83 -1.10 -0.17
N ASP A 1073 34.98 -1.77 -0.03
CA ASP A 1073 35.59 -2.63 -1.07
C ASP A 1073 35.25 -4.12 -0.95
N ASP A 1074 34.16 -4.47 -0.28
CA ASP A 1074 33.71 -5.86 -0.10
C ASP A 1074 32.20 -5.90 0.20
N LEU A 1075 31.60 -7.09 0.14
CA LEU A 1075 30.16 -7.27 0.41
C LEU A 1075 29.93 -8.54 1.27
N PRO A 1076 29.03 -8.50 2.27
CA PRO A 1076 28.64 -9.70 3.02
C PRO A 1076 27.84 -10.67 2.16
N GLN A 1077 28.08 -11.97 2.32
CA GLN A 1077 27.39 -12.99 1.52
C GLN A 1077 25.88 -13.06 1.83
N SER A 1078 25.47 -12.77 3.07
CA SER A 1078 24.06 -12.81 3.50
C SER A 1078 23.16 -11.83 2.74
N VAL A 1079 23.72 -10.73 2.24
CA VAL A 1079 22.97 -9.70 1.50
C VAL A 1079 23.19 -9.77 -0.01
N ALA A 1080 24.25 -10.45 -0.45
CA ALA A 1080 24.67 -10.51 -1.84
C ALA A 1080 23.59 -11.09 -2.77
N PHE A 1081 22.84 -12.08 -2.30
CA PHE A 1081 21.83 -12.78 -3.07
C PHE A 1081 20.45 -12.60 -2.43
N PHE A 1082 19.39 -12.69 -3.23
CA PHE A 1082 18.02 -12.81 -2.72
C PHE A 1082 17.88 -14.04 -1.82
N SER A 1083 17.01 -13.96 -0.82
CA SER A 1083 16.56 -15.13 -0.05
C SER A 1083 15.97 -16.20 -0.98
N SER A 1084 15.10 -15.78 -1.90
CA SER A 1084 14.60 -16.60 -2.99
C SER A 1084 14.22 -15.75 -4.20
N VAL A 1085 14.30 -16.35 -5.39
CA VAL A 1085 13.70 -15.84 -6.62
C VAL A 1085 12.53 -16.73 -7.00
N GLU A 1086 11.35 -16.13 -7.14
CA GLU A 1086 10.12 -16.83 -7.47
C GLU A 1086 9.99 -16.98 -8.99
N VAL A 1087 9.66 -18.18 -9.44
CA VAL A 1087 9.36 -18.53 -10.84
C VAL A 1087 7.97 -19.15 -10.87
N ASP A 1088 7.01 -18.47 -11.49
CA ASP A 1088 5.61 -18.88 -11.42
C ASP A 1088 4.87 -18.58 -12.75
N SER A 1089 3.76 -19.27 -12.98
CA SER A 1089 2.77 -18.91 -14.00
C SER A 1089 1.90 -17.71 -13.60
N VAL A 1090 1.79 -17.39 -12.31
CA VAL A 1090 0.93 -16.29 -11.83
C VAL A 1090 1.73 -15.31 -10.99
N LEU A 1091 1.23 -14.09 -10.89
CA LEU A 1091 1.81 -13.08 -10.02
C LEU A 1091 1.30 -13.23 -8.58
N ARG A 1092 2.12 -13.81 -7.71
CA ARG A 1092 1.87 -13.85 -6.25
C ARG A 1092 3.17 -13.63 -5.48
N LYS A 1093 3.05 -13.19 -4.23
CA LYS A 1093 4.22 -12.87 -3.38
C LYS A 1093 5.04 -14.13 -3.06
N ASP A 1094 4.35 -15.19 -2.65
CA ASP A 1094 4.92 -16.51 -2.35
C ASP A 1094 4.36 -17.53 -3.34
N SER A 1095 5.23 -18.18 -4.11
CA SER A 1095 4.87 -19.18 -5.12
C SER A 1095 4.17 -20.41 -4.57
N LYS A 1096 4.28 -20.68 -3.25
CA LYS A 1096 3.63 -21.82 -2.58
C LYS A 1096 2.24 -21.47 -2.04
N GLN A 1097 1.80 -20.21 -2.11
CA GLN A 1097 0.50 -19.79 -1.60
C GLN A 1097 -0.63 -20.09 -2.61
N ASP A 1098 -1.62 -20.89 -2.21
CA ASP A 1098 -2.79 -21.28 -3.05
C ASP A 1098 -3.80 -20.12 -3.29
N CYS A 1099 -3.58 -18.95 -2.66
CA CYS A 1099 -4.42 -17.75 -2.80
C CYS A 1099 -5.93 -17.98 -2.60
N ARG A 1100 -6.31 -18.67 -1.51
CA ARG A 1100 -7.71 -18.85 -1.12
C ARG A 1100 -8.29 -17.57 -0.55
N THR A 1101 -9.50 -17.23 -0.98
CA THR A 1101 -10.28 -16.07 -0.54
C THR A 1101 -11.76 -16.43 -0.51
N PRO A 1102 -12.65 -15.59 0.04
CA PRO A 1102 -14.09 -15.86 0.01
C PRO A 1102 -14.64 -15.96 -1.42
N SER A 1103 -14.11 -15.17 -2.36
CA SER A 1103 -14.45 -15.23 -3.80
C SER A 1103 -13.81 -16.42 -4.53
N ASN A 1104 -12.73 -16.99 -3.99
CA ASN A 1104 -12.08 -18.18 -4.52
C ASN A 1104 -11.85 -19.22 -3.40
N PRO A 1105 -12.90 -19.91 -2.93
CA PRO A 1105 -12.80 -20.81 -1.79
C PRO A 1105 -11.96 -22.06 -2.08
N HIS A 1106 -11.90 -22.48 -3.35
CA HIS A 1106 -11.15 -23.66 -3.79
C HIS A 1106 -9.67 -23.39 -4.06
N GLY A 1107 -9.22 -22.13 -4.04
CA GLY A 1107 -7.84 -21.74 -4.33
C GLY A 1107 -7.47 -21.86 -5.81
N LEU A 1108 -6.24 -21.50 -6.14
CA LEU A 1108 -5.73 -21.51 -7.51
C LEU A 1108 -5.58 -22.92 -8.07
N GLN A 1109 -5.17 -23.88 -7.24
CA GLN A 1109 -4.91 -25.24 -7.69
C GLN A 1109 -6.19 -25.96 -8.15
N LYS A 1110 -7.25 -25.94 -7.32
CA LYS A 1110 -8.51 -26.60 -7.65
C LYS A 1110 -9.47 -25.71 -8.44
N GLY A 1111 -9.52 -24.42 -8.15
CA GLY A 1111 -10.47 -23.49 -8.78
C GLY A 1111 -10.09 -23.05 -10.19
N TYR A 1112 -8.79 -22.83 -10.43
CA TYR A 1112 -8.26 -22.32 -11.70
C TYR A 1112 -7.34 -23.32 -12.43
N GLY A 1113 -7.00 -24.45 -11.82
CA GLY A 1113 -6.09 -25.45 -12.40
C GLY A 1113 -4.63 -25.00 -12.46
N ILE A 1114 -4.24 -24.07 -11.59
CA ILE A 1114 -2.90 -23.45 -11.60
C ILE A 1114 -2.03 -24.09 -10.52
N PRO A 1115 -0.89 -24.71 -10.87
CA PRO A 1115 -0.01 -25.35 -9.90
C PRO A 1115 0.74 -24.35 -9.01
N PHE A 1116 1.40 -24.87 -7.98
CA PHE A 1116 2.38 -24.10 -7.21
C PHE A 1116 3.59 -23.75 -8.08
N GLY A 1117 4.15 -22.56 -7.86
CA GLY A 1117 5.37 -22.14 -8.51
C GLY A 1117 6.62 -22.66 -7.79
N GLU A 1118 7.78 -22.22 -8.27
CA GLU A 1118 9.07 -22.56 -7.68
C GLU A 1118 9.67 -21.34 -6.99
N SER A 1119 10.29 -21.56 -5.82
CA SER A 1119 11.05 -20.56 -5.07
C SER A 1119 12.50 -21.05 -5.04
N LEU A 1120 13.39 -20.38 -5.75
CA LEU A 1120 14.76 -20.83 -5.98
C LEU A 1120 15.73 -20.00 -5.17
N ASP A 1121 16.55 -20.66 -4.36
CA ASP A 1121 17.73 -20.02 -3.78
C ASP A 1121 18.87 -19.93 -4.82
N ILE A 1122 19.98 -19.29 -4.44
CA ILE A 1122 21.13 -19.14 -5.34
C ILE A 1122 21.73 -20.49 -5.78
N TYR A 1123 21.77 -21.49 -4.90
CA TYR A 1123 22.39 -22.79 -5.20
C TYR A 1123 21.52 -23.59 -6.19
N GLU A 1124 20.22 -23.60 -5.97
CA GLU A 1124 19.22 -24.19 -6.85
C GLU A 1124 19.19 -23.47 -8.21
N ALA A 1125 19.25 -22.14 -8.21
CA ALA A 1125 19.28 -21.35 -9.44
C ALA A 1125 20.53 -21.66 -10.28
N ILE A 1126 21.71 -21.75 -9.67
CA ILE A 1126 22.96 -22.13 -10.37
C ILE A 1126 22.84 -23.55 -10.95
N LYS A 1127 22.33 -24.50 -10.16
CA LYS A 1127 22.18 -25.90 -10.58
C LYS A 1127 21.20 -26.04 -11.74
N LYS A 1128 20.04 -25.39 -11.69
CA LYS A 1128 19.01 -25.46 -12.75
C LYS A 1128 19.38 -24.65 -13.99
N ALA A 1129 20.11 -23.55 -13.85
CA ALA A 1129 20.53 -22.71 -14.96
C ALA A 1129 21.80 -23.20 -15.68
N ASN A 1130 22.42 -24.30 -15.23
CA ASN A 1130 23.73 -24.78 -15.69
C ASN A 1130 24.80 -23.67 -15.63
N GLY A 1131 24.89 -22.97 -14.50
CA GLY A 1131 25.67 -21.73 -14.32
C GLY A 1131 27.19 -21.81 -14.58
N HIS A 1132 27.76 -23.01 -14.74
CA HIS A 1132 29.16 -23.21 -15.13
C HIS A 1132 29.39 -23.18 -16.66
N SER A 1133 28.31 -23.27 -17.45
CA SER A 1133 28.35 -23.14 -18.92
C SER A 1133 28.22 -21.67 -19.34
N GLU A 1134 29.01 -21.24 -20.33
CA GLU A 1134 29.15 -19.84 -20.75
C GLU A 1134 27.97 -19.36 -21.61
N TRP A 1135 26.72 -19.57 -21.18
CA TRP A 1135 25.54 -19.04 -21.89
C TRP A 1135 25.49 -17.49 -21.90
N TRP A 1136 26.30 -16.85 -21.06
CA TRP A 1136 26.58 -15.40 -21.12
C TRP A 1136 27.32 -14.99 -22.41
N LYS A 1137 28.04 -15.89 -23.09
CA LYS A 1137 28.82 -15.57 -24.31
C LYS A 1137 28.01 -15.59 -25.59
N ASP A 1138 26.96 -16.40 -25.67
CA ASP A 1138 25.96 -16.37 -26.76
C ASP A 1138 25.21 -15.02 -26.85
N MET A 1139 25.44 -14.10 -25.91
CA MET A 1139 24.89 -12.74 -25.93
C MET A 1139 25.65 -11.78 -26.85
N LYS A 1140 26.86 -12.13 -27.32
CA LYS A 1140 27.67 -11.26 -28.22
C LYS A 1140 27.54 -11.60 -29.71
N SER A 1141 27.08 -12.81 -30.07
CA SER A 1141 27.11 -13.31 -31.45
C SER A 1141 25.99 -12.80 -32.34
N ASP A 1142 24.82 -12.43 -31.80
CA ASP A 1142 23.66 -12.04 -32.62
C ASP A 1142 23.72 -10.62 -33.19
N VAL A 1143 24.71 -9.79 -32.83
CA VAL A 1143 24.90 -8.45 -33.42
C VAL A 1143 25.69 -8.51 -34.74
N LYS A 1144 26.37 -9.62 -35.05
CA LYS A 1144 27.18 -9.78 -36.27
C LYS A 1144 26.63 -10.78 -37.30
N GLY A 1145 25.52 -11.47 -37.01
CA GLY A 1145 24.95 -12.50 -37.89
C GLY A 1145 24.26 -12.01 -39.17
N ASN A 1146 23.89 -10.73 -39.27
CA ASN A 1146 23.11 -10.21 -40.42
C ASN A 1146 23.95 -9.71 -41.61
N LYS A 1147 25.10 -10.33 -41.91
CA LYS A 1147 25.95 -9.92 -43.05
C LYS A 1147 26.44 -11.02 -44.00
N LYS A 1148 25.98 -12.27 -43.87
CA LYS A 1148 26.32 -13.32 -44.85
C LYS A 1148 25.14 -14.24 -45.14
N GLU A 1149 24.19 -13.75 -45.92
CA GLU A 1149 23.31 -14.60 -46.73
C GLU A 1149 22.70 -13.71 -47.83
N THR A 1150 23.51 -13.41 -48.84
CA THR A 1150 23.08 -12.97 -50.19
C THR A 1150 24.31 -12.97 -51.09
N CYS A 1151 24.13 -13.45 -52.32
CA CYS A 1151 25.10 -13.59 -53.42
C CYS A 1151 25.73 -14.98 -53.59
N THR A 1152 24.92 -15.95 -54.00
CA THR A 1152 25.20 -16.79 -55.19
C THR A 1152 23.89 -17.39 -55.70
N ASN A 1153 23.29 -16.77 -56.71
CA ASN A 1153 22.35 -17.42 -57.63
C ASN A 1153 22.54 -16.78 -59.01
N GLY A 1154 22.75 -17.62 -60.03
CA GLY A 1154 22.59 -17.23 -61.43
C GLY A 1154 23.77 -17.53 -62.34
N GLY A 1155 23.96 -18.80 -62.69
CA GLY A 1155 24.76 -19.22 -63.83
C GLY A 1155 24.29 -20.58 -64.35
N SER A 1156 23.82 -20.58 -65.61
CA SER A 1156 23.62 -21.70 -66.55
C SER A 1156 22.49 -22.73 -66.32
N SER A 1157 21.44 -22.57 -67.15
CA SER A 1157 20.87 -23.54 -68.10
C SER A 1157 20.69 -25.01 -67.71
N GLY A 1158 19.45 -25.49 -67.86
CA GLY A 1158 19.05 -26.90 -67.86
C GLY A 1158 17.56 -27.04 -67.62
#